data_AF-A0A964JSL0-F1
#
_entry.id   AF-A0A964JSL0-F1
#
_cell.length_a   1.000
_cell.length_b   1.000
_cell.length_c   1.000
_cell.angle_alpha   90.00
_cell.angle_beta   90.00
_cell.angle_gamma   90.00
#
_symmetry.space_group_name_H-M   'P 1'
#
loop_
_entity.id
_entity.type
_entity.pdbx_description
1 polymer ?
#
loop_
_entity_poly.entity_id
_entity_poly.type
_entity_poly.pdbx_seq_one_letter_code
_entity_poly.pdbx_strand_id
1 'polypeptide(L)'
;MTDRTNSATGGDISVTVFTKGDGILSKRIWLSPEGRVQSDGSDCKMWEGTAKRAKANTAAELTEIIGTCTSRQALALGYLSDGFADDVRVVTKAALDQNSNAIARTRDFIFYRKGVPAWVLIDFDTKGIPPEITALIREAGGFWALLCKLFPGLAVAAHVSRASTSAGLYNNVTNEPVPGSDGLHIYILIDDGADARRFLDNLHDRLWLAGFGWYLIGKAGQLLERSLIDRAVAAPEGLKFEGAPVIESPLAQDPEKRRPIEHEGSAIGGATVGPPLNGYEQSRVKELKDASAKALKNDAAVARRKYDNTHAEEISKNCGLPVETARRLVSQCRMGFLFPYQLLEFDDLGPKTVAEVLDDPDSYIGSTLADPIEGVDYGRCKAMVMRGDDGTLFIHSFAHGLSIYRLRYDLRNATIVFKNSPTVDRAVEILASTNFEADEREQFRNDVAAATGLKVGVIAKRFKEAEQRRERDRRRAAAEAAAASDGRIVRPCPPTDGALQAEIEFLDATFAADMSSVPPMRDYNGKLIEVRFRAPFDLHTLAPEGEEQAEPPPEHTISALTPTGIKLLAEQRVLYMKETKTRSYPASLPSPFIAGLNEYRNSALPILKVVNSSPLITASGETIDGEGLDRETGIFHHIDARLRSCLPTDTPADDDLRRAVDFLLNEWLVDVALDDSGKFVVIMLALSLVERSLLPERPAFFIVAGLRGSGKTTLAHMVAVAVLGHEAPATSWSDIDEERRKALFSLLRQGVPFVVWDNIRRGEAVSCSHIEASLTSQQLTDRVLGVSQTETVSTAAIQVFTGNQIAPKGDMSSRSFLIGLDADQPNPEDRDFVHRAPLEWTRSNRFKIMGALYTILIAGARNRQPNEIAKTRFKTWWRLVGWPVEYAAKAMGQDLDCDQLIKVSETIDPDVLEIAAVLSTFLAIWGTDRFTARDIVQKLPREHFVLTSTEDKQGEALFEALSELLGKSLSRPTSRSIAKLLKRRLIGHPVWLDNDVIATLRVDPNHEANEYWVDLTSPNNASRLPRTAGKNPGNPGNPGGIDGIDGIDSASRGAAEHKPWRRGGFKEDYDPAVRENLAQALRRTQERFNKPDDPNAQPVGSESDPNVTYQVTKTVDGVLQCTCPGYRFRRTCKHVVRCNQAAKNSGPYPS
;
A
#
# COMPACT_ATOMS: atom_id res chain seq x y z
N MET A 1 41.30 -4.26 -3.54
CA MET A 1 41.04 -4.34 -2.08
C MET A 1 40.09 -5.50 -1.84
N THR A 2 40.66 -6.69 -1.75
CA THR A 2 40.10 -7.84 -1.06
C THR A 2 40.07 -7.53 0.43
N ASP A 3 38.88 -7.47 1.03
CA ASP A 3 38.55 -7.95 2.39
C ASP A 3 37.27 -7.25 2.88
N ARG A 4 36.13 -7.87 2.61
CA ARG A 4 34.87 -7.67 3.36
C ARG A 4 34.22 -9.04 3.48
N THR A 5 34.83 -9.88 4.29
CA THR A 5 34.19 -11.09 4.80
C THR A 5 33.06 -10.70 5.76
N ASN A 6 31.93 -11.37 5.59
CA ASN A 6 30.72 -11.31 6.40
C ASN A 6 31.04 -11.38 7.91
N SER A 7 30.72 -10.33 8.65
CA SER A 7 30.45 -10.40 10.08
C SER A 7 29.02 -9.93 10.36
N ALA A 8 28.04 -10.68 9.87
CA ALA A 8 26.65 -10.56 10.29
C ALA A 8 26.37 -11.72 11.26
N THR A 9 26.39 -11.43 12.57
CA THR A 9 25.76 -12.21 13.66
C THR A 9 25.84 -13.75 13.54
N GLY A 10 27.04 -14.33 13.67
CA GLY A 10 27.22 -15.79 13.68
C GLY A 10 26.84 -16.41 15.03
N GLY A 11 25.62 -16.94 15.14
CA GLY A 11 25.30 -17.91 16.20
C GLY A 11 25.93 -19.27 15.88
N ASP A 12 26.59 -19.92 16.85
CA ASP A 12 27.20 -21.26 16.69
C ASP A 12 26.16 -22.26 16.12
N ILE A 13 26.39 -22.79 14.92
CA ILE A 13 25.57 -23.82 14.28
C ILE A 13 26.00 -25.17 14.85
N SER A 14 25.04 -25.94 15.36
CA SER A 14 25.32 -27.26 15.94
C SER A 14 24.23 -28.26 15.58
N VAL A 15 24.63 -29.51 15.40
CA VAL A 15 23.74 -30.67 15.29
C VAL A 15 23.84 -31.53 16.56
N THR A 16 22.86 -32.41 16.79
CA THR A 16 22.84 -33.32 17.93
C THR A 16 23.17 -34.74 17.48
N VAL A 17 24.28 -35.29 17.96
CA VAL A 17 24.70 -36.68 17.71
C VAL A 17 24.17 -37.57 18.81
N PHE A 18 23.31 -38.50 18.45
CA PHE A 18 22.78 -39.48 19.37
C PHE A 18 23.62 -40.75 19.37
N THR A 19 23.95 -41.28 20.54
CA THR A 19 24.62 -42.58 20.70
C THR A 19 23.75 -43.51 21.54
N LYS A 20 23.42 -44.68 20.98
CA LYS A 20 22.61 -45.69 21.67
C LYS A 20 23.47 -46.49 22.66
N GLY A 21 22.95 -46.71 23.87
CA GLY A 21 23.67 -47.43 24.93
C GLY A 21 23.90 -48.92 24.62
N ASP A 22 22.90 -49.60 24.07
CA ASP A 22 22.97 -51.01 23.67
C ASP A 22 22.26 -51.26 22.31
N GLY A 23 22.77 -52.19 21.51
CA GLY A 23 22.30 -52.50 20.16
C GLY A 23 22.78 -51.51 19.08
N ILE A 24 22.13 -51.55 17.92
CA ILE A 24 22.45 -50.68 16.77
C ILE A 24 21.44 -49.52 16.67
N LEU A 25 21.90 -48.40 16.11
CA LEU A 25 21.08 -47.25 15.71
C LEU A 25 21.24 -47.03 14.19
N SER A 26 21.25 -48.13 13.45
CA SER A 26 21.29 -48.19 12.00
C SER A 26 20.59 -49.47 11.53
N LYS A 27 20.45 -49.66 10.22
CA LYS A 27 19.71 -50.79 9.66
C LYS A 27 20.56 -52.05 9.61
N ARG A 28 19.92 -53.22 9.73
CA ARG A 28 20.47 -54.50 9.31
C ARG A 28 19.97 -54.81 7.90
N ILE A 29 20.84 -55.25 6.99
CA ILE A 29 20.50 -55.50 5.58
C ILE A 29 21.04 -56.86 5.15
N TRP A 30 20.20 -57.69 4.52
CA TRP A 30 20.54 -59.02 4.04
C TRP A 30 19.78 -59.39 2.76
N LEU A 31 20.10 -60.53 2.15
CA LEU A 31 19.36 -61.10 1.02
C LEU A 31 18.40 -62.20 1.51
N SER A 32 17.15 -62.16 1.07
CA SER A 32 16.18 -63.24 1.31
C SER A 32 16.58 -64.51 0.54
N PRO A 33 16.03 -65.69 0.88
CA PRO A 33 16.27 -66.93 0.13
C PRO A 33 15.95 -66.82 -1.36
N GLU A 34 15.04 -65.92 -1.74
CA GLU A 34 14.64 -65.60 -3.12
C GLU A 34 15.52 -64.52 -3.79
N GLY A 35 16.62 -64.11 -3.16
CA GLY A 35 17.58 -63.14 -3.69
C GLY A 35 17.13 -61.68 -3.63
N ARG A 36 16.13 -61.34 -2.81
CA ARG A 36 15.65 -59.95 -2.64
C ARG A 36 16.31 -59.27 -1.45
N VAL A 37 16.66 -57.99 -1.58
CA VAL A 37 17.18 -57.23 -0.44
C VAL A 37 16.10 -57.00 0.61
N GLN A 38 16.40 -57.39 1.84
CA GLN A 38 15.61 -57.16 3.03
C GLN A 38 16.37 -56.21 3.95
N SER A 39 15.63 -55.36 4.66
CA SER A 39 16.21 -54.44 5.63
C SER A 39 15.36 -54.39 6.89
N ASP A 40 15.99 -54.52 8.04
CA ASP A 40 15.36 -54.35 9.35
C ASP A 40 15.92 -53.13 10.07
N GLY A 41 15.02 -52.32 10.61
CA GLY A 41 15.32 -51.16 11.43
C GLY A 41 14.64 -51.23 12.80
N SER A 42 14.15 -52.40 13.21
CA SER A 42 13.47 -52.62 14.49
C SER A 42 14.32 -52.16 15.68
N ASP A 43 15.63 -52.43 15.62
CA ASP A 43 16.58 -52.01 16.63
C ASP A 43 16.88 -50.49 16.60
N CYS A 44 16.46 -49.73 15.59
CA CYS A 44 16.73 -48.28 15.48
C CYS A 44 15.94 -47.41 16.48
N LYS A 45 15.30 -48.01 17.47
CA LYS A 45 14.65 -47.31 18.59
C LYS A 45 15.70 -46.70 19.51
N MET A 46 15.48 -45.46 19.93
CA MET A 46 16.31 -44.80 20.94
C MET A 46 15.43 -44.21 22.04
N TRP A 47 15.29 -44.96 23.14
CA TRP A 47 14.60 -44.55 24.35
C TRP A 47 15.58 -44.29 25.52
N GLU A 48 16.81 -44.79 25.42
CA GLU A 48 17.92 -44.52 26.34
C GLU A 48 19.26 -44.44 25.59
N GLY A 49 20.16 -43.56 26.06
CA GLY A 49 21.49 -43.38 25.49
C GLY A 49 22.10 -42.03 25.88
N THR A 50 22.95 -41.48 25.01
CA THR A 50 23.48 -40.11 25.15
C THR A 50 23.21 -39.27 23.91
N ALA A 51 23.08 -37.96 24.12
CA ALA A 51 22.99 -36.95 23.08
C ALA A 51 24.16 -36.00 23.24
N LYS A 52 24.92 -35.80 22.16
CA LYS A 52 26.08 -34.94 22.13
C LYS A 52 25.87 -33.75 21.20
N ARG A 53 26.12 -32.53 21.67
CA ARG A 53 26.18 -31.34 20.82
C ARG A 53 27.47 -31.39 20.00
N ALA A 54 27.34 -31.30 18.67
CA ALA A 54 28.46 -31.27 17.74
C ALA A 54 28.40 -30.00 16.90
N LYS A 55 29.51 -29.26 16.85
CA LYS A 55 29.64 -28.02 16.06
C LYS A 55 29.66 -28.36 14.57
N ALA A 56 28.84 -27.66 13.80
CA ALA A 56 28.68 -27.87 12.37
C ALA A 56 28.49 -26.52 11.68
N ASN A 57 29.43 -25.60 11.88
CA ASN A 57 29.43 -24.26 11.28
C ASN A 57 29.71 -24.28 9.78
N THR A 58 30.44 -25.29 9.31
CA THR A 58 30.88 -25.41 7.92
C THR A 58 30.53 -26.78 7.34
N ALA A 59 30.54 -26.91 6.01
CA ALA A 59 30.34 -28.18 5.33
C ALA A 59 31.42 -29.21 5.73
N ALA A 60 32.65 -28.76 5.97
CA ALA A 60 33.75 -29.60 6.44
C ALA A 60 33.49 -30.18 7.84
N GLU A 61 33.06 -29.34 8.80
CA GLU A 61 32.73 -29.81 10.16
C GLU A 61 31.58 -30.83 10.13
N LEU A 62 30.54 -30.60 9.33
CA LEU A 62 29.44 -31.56 9.18
C LEU A 62 29.91 -32.86 8.49
N THR A 63 30.80 -32.77 7.51
CA THR A 63 31.37 -33.92 6.79
C THR A 63 32.17 -34.82 7.74
N GLU A 64 32.95 -34.24 8.65
CA GLU A 64 33.67 -34.97 9.69
C GLU A 64 32.71 -35.71 10.63
N ILE A 65 31.65 -35.02 11.08
CA ILE A 65 30.61 -35.63 11.94
C ILE A 65 29.94 -36.81 11.22
N ILE A 66 29.49 -36.62 9.98
CA ILE A 66 28.81 -37.65 9.20
C ILE A 66 29.75 -38.84 8.90
N GLY A 67 31.02 -38.56 8.58
CA GLY A 67 32.03 -39.56 8.26
C GLY A 67 32.43 -40.43 9.44
N THR A 68 32.35 -39.90 10.67
CA THR A 68 32.71 -40.62 11.90
C THR A 68 31.53 -41.32 12.59
N CYS A 69 30.29 -41.13 12.11
CA CYS A 69 29.10 -41.81 12.64
C CYS A 69 29.23 -43.34 12.58
N THR A 70 29.17 -43.98 13.76
CA THR A 70 29.17 -45.44 13.89
C THR A 70 27.77 -46.04 13.71
N SER A 71 27.67 -47.37 13.60
CA SER A 71 26.38 -48.09 13.54
C SER A 71 25.49 -47.93 14.78
N ARG A 72 26.02 -47.33 15.86
CA ARG A 72 25.29 -46.97 17.10
C ARG A 72 24.87 -45.51 17.17
N GLN A 73 25.15 -44.73 16.13
CA GLN A 73 24.93 -43.29 16.11
C GLN A 73 24.01 -42.84 14.98
N ALA A 74 23.24 -41.79 15.29
CA ALA A 74 22.40 -41.08 14.33
C ALA A 74 22.39 -39.58 14.65
N LEU A 75 22.05 -38.77 13.65
CA LEU A 75 22.07 -37.31 13.77
C LEU A 75 20.66 -36.75 13.91
N ALA A 76 20.48 -35.72 14.72
CA ALA A 76 19.34 -34.83 14.66
C ALA A 76 19.83 -33.42 14.31
N LEU A 77 19.19 -32.80 13.32
CA LEU A 77 19.64 -31.51 12.79
C LEU A 77 19.21 -30.32 13.66
N GLY A 78 18.31 -30.55 14.62
CA GLY A 78 17.92 -29.56 15.60
C GLY A 78 19.01 -29.24 16.62
N TYR A 79 18.92 -28.03 17.15
CA TYR A 79 19.73 -27.52 18.24
C TYR A 79 19.28 -28.13 19.57
N LEU A 80 20.21 -28.74 20.31
CA LEU A 80 19.97 -29.17 21.69
C LEU A 80 19.80 -27.94 22.60
N SER A 81 18.78 -27.90 23.44
CA SER A 81 18.46 -26.76 24.30
C SER A 81 19.63 -26.35 25.20
N ASP A 82 19.71 -25.06 25.50
CA ASP A 82 20.68 -24.54 26.47
C ASP A 82 20.35 -25.05 27.88
N GLY A 83 21.35 -25.11 28.77
CA GLY A 83 21.19 -25.58 30.15
C GLY A 83 21.57 -27.04 30.42
N PHE A 84 22.00 -27.77 29.39
CA PHE A 84 22.58 -29.12 29.53
C PHE A 84 24.05 -29.13 29.09
N ALA A 85 24.81 -30.10 29.61
CA ALA A 85 26.17 -30.34 29.15
C ALA A 85 26.19 -30.77 27.67
N ASP A 86 27.34 -30.59 27.02
CA ASP A 86 27.51 -30.99 25.61
C ASP A 86 27.34 -32.50 25.40
N ASP A 87 27.45 -33.32 26.44
CA ASP A 87 27.06 -34.73 26.46
C ASP A 87 26.01 -34.93 27.56
N VAL A 88 24.80 -35.34 27.19
CA VAL A 88 23.66 -35.46 28.09
C VAL A 88 22.96 -36.80 27.94
N ARG A 89 22.51 -37.37 29.06
CA ARG A 89 21.77 -38.63 29.08
C ARG A 89 20.39 -38.44 28.43
N VAL A 90 19.99 -39.40 27.60
CA VAL A 90 18.67 -39.45 26.98
C VAL A 90 17.82 -40.48 27.70
N VAL A 91 16.59 -40.11 28.05
CA VAL A 91 15.58 -40.97 28.68
C VAL A 91 14.21 -40.77 28.01
N THR A 92 13.22 -41.59 28.37
CA THR A 92 11.84 -41.39 27.93
C THR A 92 11.21 -40.18 28.63
N LYS A 93 10.18 -39.58 28.02
CA LYS A 93 9.47 -38.41 28.61
C LYS A 93 8.91 -38.71 30.00
N ALA A 94 8.42 -39.92 30.24
CA ALA A 94 7.89 -40.35 31.53
C ALA A 94 8.98 -40.48 32.63
N ALA A 95 10.24 -40.68 32.24
CA ALA A 95 11.35 -40.85 33.17
C ALA A 95 12.07 -39.52 33.52
N LEU A 96 11.65 -38.39 32.93
CA LEU A 96 12.26 -37.07 33.17
C LEU A 96 12.14 -36.62 34.63
N ASP A 97 10.99 -36.87 35.27
CA ASP A 97 10.74 -36.49 36.67
C ASP A 97 11.71 -37.15 37.66
N GLN A 98 12.29 -38.29 37.26
CA GLN A 98 13.25 -39.06 38.06
C GLN A 98 14.72 -38.78 37.66
N ASN A 99 14.95 -38.01 36.59
CA ASN A 99 16.27 -37.76 36.01
C ASN A 99 16.42 -36.28 35.61
N SER A 100 16.61 -35.39 36.59
CA SER A 100 16.60 -33.93 36.38
C SER A 100 17.68 -33.38 35.43
N ASN A 101 18.75 -34.15 35.17
CA ASN A 101 19.85 -33.78 34.26
C ASN A 101 19.83 -34.58 32.95
N ALA A 102 18.70 -35.18 32.59
CA ALA A 102 18.51 -35.92 31.34
C ALA A 102 17.53 -35.19 30.41
N ILE A 103 17.60 -35.49 29.13
CA ILE A 103 16.66 -34.97 28.12
C ILE A 103 15.78 -36.10 27.58
N ALA A 104 14.62 -35.73 27.03
CA ALA A 104 13.86 -36.60 26.15
C ALA A 104 14.07 -36.18 24.70
N ARG A 105 13.99 -37.13 23.76
CA ARG A 105 14.03 -36.84 22.32
C ARG A 105 12.69 -36.23 21.85
N THR A 106 12.44 -35.00 22.25
CA THR A 106 11.25 -34.21 21.91
C THR A 106 11.64 -32.81 21.45
N ARG A 107 10.67 -32.09 20.87
CA ARG A 107 10.85 -30.70 20.44
C ARG A 107 11.06 -29.71 21.58
N ASP A 108 10.74 -30.13 22.81
CA ASP A 108 10.96 -29.33 24.02
C ASP A 108 12.47 -29.16 24.27
N PHE A 109 13.29 -30.13 23.85
CA PHE A 109 14.74 -30.15 24.06
C PHE A 109 15.55 -30.02 22.76
N ILE A 110 14.97 -30.37 21.60
CA ILE A 110 15.68 -30.34 20.31
C ILE A 110 14.83 -29.62 19.28
N PHE A 111 15.24 -28.41 18.89
CA PHE A 111 14.44 -27.53 18.04
C PHE A 111 15.32 -26.73 17.08
N TYR A 112 14.72 -26.18 16.02
CA TYR A 112 15.40 -25.17 15.22
C TYR A 112 15.23 -23.79 15.84
N ARG A 113 16.32 -23.01 15.89
CA ARG A 113 16.28 -21.63 16.38
C ARG A 113 15.87 -20.69 15.25
N LYS A 114 14.91 -19.81 15.52
CA LYS A 114 14.44 -18.80 14.57
C LYS A 114 15.54 -17.77 14.28
N GLY A 115 15.77 -17.47 13.00
CA GLY A 115 16.76 -16.50 12.54
C GLY A 115 18.21 -16.96 12.71
N VAL A 116 18.44 -18.25 12.96
CA VAL A 116 19.79 -18.84 13.07
C VAL A 116 19.96 -19.88 11.97
N PRO A 117 21.09 -19.89 11.25
CA PRO A 117 21.33 -20.89 10.21
C PRO A 117 21.31 -22.33 10.75
N ALA A 118 20.80 -23.25 9.95
CA ALA A 118 20.77 -24.67 10.30
C ALA A 118 20.86 -25.56 9.06
N TRP A 119 21.33 -26.79 9.26
CA TRP A 119 21.37 -27.81 8.21
C TRP A 119 19.99 -28.43 8.02
N VAL A 120 19.61 -28.64 6.76
CA VAL A 120 18.37 -29.31 6.37
C VAL A 120 18.69 -30.43 5.40
N LEU A 121 18.09 -31.60 5.62
CA LEU A 121 18.28 -32.76 4.75
C LEU A 121 17.29 -32.72 3.57
N ILE A 122 17.81 -32.82 2.36
CA ILE A 122 17.10 -33.29 1.18
C ILE A 122 17.38 -34.78 1.02
N ASP A 123 16.34 -35.60 1.20
CA ASP A 123 16.41 -37.06 1.06
C ASP A 123 15.82 -37.48 -0.29
N PHE A 124 16.66 -38.08 -1.15
CA PHE A 124 16.31 -38.59 -2.47
C PHE A 124 16.34 -40.12 -2.48
N ASP A 125 15.15 -40.71 -2.62
CA ASP A 125 14.97 -42.17 -2.76
C ASP A 125 14.56 -42.50 -4.20
N THR A 126 15.22 -43.48 -4.81
CA THR A 126 14.94 -43.97 -6.15
C THR A 126 13.76 -44.94 -6.21
N LYS A 127 13.25 -45.40 -5.06
CA LYS A 127 12.18 -46.40 -5.00
C LYS A 127 10.84 -45.84 -5.48
N GLY A 128 10.31 -46.45 -6.55
CA GLY A 128 8.97 -46.14 -7.07
C GLY A 128 8.90 -44.88 -7.92
N ILE A 129 10.04 -44.38 -8.41
CA ILE A 129 10.10 -43.29 -9.40
C ILE A 129 9.62 -43.84 -10.77
N PRO A 130 8.70 -43.14 -11.47
CA PRO A 130 8.31 -43.48 -12.83
C PRO A 130 9.51 -43.50 -13.81
N PRO A 131 9.54 -44.41 -14.81
CA PRO A 131 10.62 -44.47 -15.80
C PRO A 131 10.84 -43.15 -16.54
N GLU A 132 9.77 -42.41 -16.82
CA GLU A 132 9.79 -41.09 -17.48
C GLU A 132 10.58 -40.06 -16.67
N ILE A 133 10.34 -39.99 -15.36
CA ILE A 133 11.06 -39.10 -14.45
C ILE A 133 12.53 -39.51 -14.34
N THR A 134 12.80 -40.82 -14.30
CA THR A 134 14.17 -41.35 -14.26
C THR A 134 14.97 -40.93 -15.51
N ALA A 135 14.34 -40.91 -16.69
CA ALA A 135 14.96 -40.43 -17.92
C ALA A 135 15.27 -38.93 -17.86
N LEU A 136 14.34 -38.10 -17.35
CA LEU A 136 14.53 -36.66 -17.20
C LEU A 136 15.66 -36.30 -16.24
N ILE A 137 15.80 -37.03 -15.12
CA ILE A 137 16.92 -36.85 -14.19
C ILE A 137 18.26 -37.13 -14.89
N ARG A 138 18.32 -38.18 -15.71
CA ARG A 138 19.53 -38.51 -16.47
C ARG A 138 19.86 -37.46 -17.52
N GLU A 139 18.87 -36.95 -18.24
CA GLU A 139 19.03 -35.88 -19.24
C GLU A 139 19.52 -34.57 -18.60
N ALA A 140 19.06 -34.26 -17.39
CA ALA A 140 19.48 -33.07 -16.65
C ALA A 140 20.90 -33.18 -16.05
N GLY A 141 21.60 -34.31 -16.21
CA GLY A 141 22.94 -34.53 -15.65
C GLY A 141 22.96 -35.05 -14.21
N GLY A 142 21.83 -35.57 -13.71
CA GLY A 142 21.70 -36.13 -12.37
C GLY A 142 20.75 -35.34 -11.46
N PHE A 143 20.45 -35.90 -10.30
CA PHE A 143 19.47 -35.33 -9.35
C PHE A 143 19.84 -33.92 -8.87
N TRP A 144 21.09 -33.71 -8.45
CA TRP A 144 21.54 -32.39 -7.98
C TRP A 144 21.51 -31.33 -9.08
N ALA A 145 21.98 -31.67 -10.29
CA ALA A 145 21.95 -30.76 -11.43
C ALA A 145 20.52 -30.36 -11.82
N LEU A 146 19.57 -31.31 -11.76
CA LEU A 146 18.15 -31.03 -11.95
C LEU A 146 17.61 -30.09 -10.87
N LEU A 147 17.92 -30.34 -9.59
CA LEU A 147 17.49 -29.46 -8.51
C LEU A 147 18.05 -28.05 -8.66
N CYS A 148 19.33 -27.87 -8.99
CA CYS A 148 19.90 -26.56 -9.25
C CYS A 148 19.26 -25.88 -10.48
N LYS A 149 18.85 -26.64 -11.50
CA LYS A 149 18.13 -26.09 -12.66
C LYS A 149 16.75 -25.56 -12.28
N LEU A 150 16.03 -26.28 -11.40
CA LEU A 150 14.69 -25.88 -10.93
C LEU A 150 14.74 -24.80 -9.86
N PHE A 151 15.79 -24.82 -9.03
CA PHE A 151 16.00 -23.92 -7.91
C PHE A 151 17.44 -23.36 -7.98
N PRO A 152 17.69 -22.32 -8.81
CA PRO A 152 19.03 -21.81 -9.07
C PRO A 152 19.82 -21.40 -7.81
N GLY A 153 19.12 -20.93 -6.78
CA GLY A 153 19.74 -20.57 -5.50
C GLY A 153 20.39 -21.74 -4.75
N LEU A 154 20.07 -23.00 -5.07
CA LEU A 154 20.77 -24.17 -4.51
C LEU A 154 22.22 -24.28 -4.98
N ALA A 155 22.56 -23.71 -6.14
CA ALA A 155 23.91 -23.82 -6.72
C ALA A 155 25.00 -23.12 -5.88
N VAL A 156 24.61 -22.14 -5.06
CA VAL A 156 25.52 -21.39 -4.17
C VAL A 156 25.49 -21.88 -2.72
N ALA A 157 24.68 -22.89 -2.42
CA ALA A 157 24.46 -23.36 -1.06
C ALA A 157 25.64 -24.21 -0.57
N ALA A 158 26.10 -23.94 0.66
CA ALA A 158 26.96 -24.88 1.36
C ALA A 158 26.18 -26.20 1.56
N HIS A 159 26.75 -27.32 1.13
CA HIS A 159 26.09 -28.61 1.28
C HIS A 159 27.06 -29.78 1.45
N VAL A 160 26.57 -30.84 2.09
CA VAL A 160 27.25 -32.14 2.21
C VAL A 160 26.39 -33.20 1.55
N SER A 161 26.95 -33.91 0.57
CA SER A 161 26.25 -35.00 -0.12
C SER A 161 26.82 -36.36 0.27
N ARG A 162 25.96 -37.38 0.38
CA ARG A 162 26.38 -38.75 0.69
C ARG A 162 25.35 -39.76 0.20
N ALA A 163 25.81 -40.92 -0.28
CA ALA A 163 24.92 -42.05 -0.55
C ALA A 163 24.15 -42.46 0.73
N SER A 164 22.85 -42.75 0.58
CA SER A 164 22.00 -43.13 1.71
C SER A 164 22.43 -44.46 2.33
N THR A 165 21.95 -44.76 3.54
CA THR A 165 22.34 -45.98 4.28
C THR A 165 22.03 -47.28 3.54
N SER A 166 21.07 -47.29 2.62
CA SER A 166 20.68 -48.45 1.81
C SER A 166 21.21 -48.37 0.36
N ALA A 167 22.08 -47.41 0.05
CA ALA A 167 22.68 -47.20 -1.26
C ALA A 167 24.08 -47.86 -1.36
N GLY A 168 24.58 -48.07 -2.59
CA GLY A 168 25.90 -48.65 -2.85
C GLY A 168 26.02 -50.13 -2.50
N LEU A 169 24.91 -50.87 -2.44
CA LEU A 169 24.90 -52.30 -2.14
C LEU A 169 25.32 -53.12 -3.37
N TYR A 170 26.13 -54.16 -3.15
CA TYR A 170 26.54 -55.12 -4.17
C TYR A 170 26.69 -56.51 -3.56
N ASN A 171 26.61 -57.54 -4.38
CA ASN A 171 26.87 -58.92 -3.96
C ASN A 171 28.38 -59.17 -3.97
N ASN A 172 28.99 -59.51 -2.83
CA ASN A 172 30.44 -59.70 -2.70
C ASN A 172 30.97 -61.01 -3.31
N VAL A 173 30.08 -61.92 -3.72
CA VAL A 173 30.41 -63.16 -4.43
C VAL A 173 30.35 -62.96 -5.94
N THR A 174 29.29 -62.31 -6.46
CA THR A 174 29.13 -62.08 -7.92
C THR A 174 29.71 -60.75 -8.39
N ASN A 175 30.02 -59.84 -7.48
CA ASN A 175 30.45 -58.46 -7.71
C ASN A 175 29.43 -57.61 -8.49
N GLU A 176 28.16 -58.03 -8.53
CA GLU A 176 27.09 -57.30 -9.20
C GLU A 176 26.42 -56.28 -8.25
N PRO A 177 26.18 -55.03 -8.70
CA PRO A 177 25.46 -54.04 -7.90
C PRO A 177 23.98 -54.41 -7.75
N VAL A 178 23.40 -54.08 -6.60
CA VAL A 178 21.96 -54.26 -6.37
C VAL A 178 21.18 -53.15 -7.10
N PRO A 179 20.24 -53.50 -8.00
CA PRO A 179 19.41 -52.51 -8.69
C PRO A 179 18.59 -51.64 -7.71
N GLY A 180 18.58 -50.32 -7.94
CA GLY A 180 17.80 -49.37 -7.13
C GLY A 180 18.44 -48.96 -5.81
N SER A 181 19.74 -49.24 -5.62
CA SER A 181 20.54 -48.87 -4.45
C SER A 181 21.31 -47.56 -4.69
N ASP A 182 20.63 -46.51 -5.17
CA ASP A 182 21.24 -45.24 -5.60
C ASP A 182 20.69 -44.00 -4.86
N GLY A 183 20.09 -44.18 -3.69
CA GLY A 183 19.56 -43.09 -2.88
C GLY A 183 20.65 -42.13 -2.36
N LEU A 184 20.28 -40.87 -2.15
CA LEU A 184 21.20 -39.79 -1.81
C LEU A 184 20.65 -38.90 -0.69
N HIS A 185 21.51 -38.58 0.28
CA HIS A 185 21.26 -37.55 1.29
C HIS A 185 22.07 -36.30 0.95
N ILE A 186 21.41 -35.15 0.90
CA ILE A 186 22.07 -33.85 0.71
C ILE A 186 21.68 -32.93 1.87
N TYR A 187 22.65 -32.62 2.73
CA TYR A 187 22.49 -31.67 3.82
C TYR A 187 22.83 -30.28 3.33
N ILE A 188 21.89 -29.34 3.38
CA ILE A 188 22.04 -27.99 2.84
C ILE A 188 21.90 -26.98 3.97
N LEU A 189 22.75 -25.97 3.98
CA LEU A 189 22.70 -24.91 4.98
C LEU A 189 21.69 -23.83 4.59
N ILE A 190 20.66 -23.62 5.40
CA ILE A 190 19.70 -22.51 5.26
C ILE A 190 19.96 -21.45 6.33
N ASP A 191 19.57 -20.20 6.05
CA ASP A 191 19.80 -19.04 6.92
C ASP A 191 18.88 -18.96 8.15
N ASP A 192 17.69 -19.58 8.09
CA ASP A 192 16.76 -19.70 9.21
C ASP A 192 16.29 -21.16 9.37
N GLY A 193 16.81 -21.86 10.38
CA GLY A 193 16.43 -23.23 10.66
C GLY A 193 14.94 -23.43 10.96
N ALA A 194 14.25 -22.42 11.53
CA ALA A 194 12.82 -22.51 11.80
C ALA A 194 11.99 -22.62 10.49
N ASP A 195 12.58 -22.26 9.36
CA ASP A 195 11.98 -22.33 8.04
C ASP A 195 12.09 -23.70 7.36
N ALA A 196 12.85 -24.64 7.93
CA ALA A 196 13.17 -25.94 7.32
C ALA A 196 11.93 -26.71 6.80
N ARG A 197 10.84 -26.71 7.59
CA ARG A 197 9.60 -27.41 7.22
C ARG A 197 8.90 -26.74 6.04
N ARG A 198 8.73 -25.42 6.08
CA ARG A 198 8.11 -24.66 4.97
C ARG A 198 8.95 -24.77 3.71
N PHE A 199 10.27 -24.69 3.84
CA PHE A 199 11.21 -24.83 2.74
C PHE A 199 11.03 -26.18 2.01
N LEU A 200 11.07 -27.31 2.72
CA LEU A 200 10.89 -28.63 2.12
C LEU A 200 9.48 -28.84 1.56
N ASP A 201 8.43 -28.37 2.25
CA ASP A 201 7.04 -28.45 1.76
C ASP A 201 6.88 -27.69 0.43
N ASN A 202 7.49 -26.50 0.31
CA ASN A 202 7.43 -25.70 -0.91
C ASN A 202 8.28 -26.26 -2.05
N LEU A 203 9.46 -26.81 -1.76
CA LEU A 203 10.25 -27.50 -2.79
C LEU A 203 9.47 -28.69 -3.35
N HIS A 204 8.81 -29.47 -2.48
CA HIS A 204 7.98 -30.61 -2.87
C HIS A 204 6.81 -30.19 -3.79
N ASP A 205 6.07 -29.14 -3.44
CA ASP A 205 4.97 -28.65 -4.26
C ASP A 205 5.43 -27.97 -5.57
N ARG A 206 6.61 -27.33 -5.56
CA ARG A 206 7.22 -26.80 -6.79
C ARG A 206 7.71 -27.91 -7.72
N LEU A 207 8.19 -29.03 -7.19
CA LEU A 207 8.46 -30.23 -7.98
C LEU A 207 7.20 -30.77 -8.64
N TRP A 208 6.04 -30.73 -7.97
CA TRP A 208 4.75 -31.04 -8.59
C TRP A 208 4.43 -30.11 -9.77
N LEU A 209 4.62 -28.79 -9.62
CA LEU A 209 4.42 -27.83 -10.72
C LEU A 209 5.37 -28.08 -11.91
N ALA A 210 6.60 -28.50 -11.62
CA ALA A 210 7.62 -28.80 -12.62
C ALA A 210 7.45 -30.19 -13.25
N GLY A 211 6.44 -30.97 -12.86
CA GLY A 211 6.16 -32.30 -13.43
C GLY A 211 6.94 -33.45 -12.79
N PHE A 212 7.58 -33.22 -11.64
CA PHE A 212 8.39 -34.18 -10.88
C PHE A 212 7.69 -34.71 -9.62
N GLY A 213 6.36 -34.60 -9.55
CA GLY A 213 5.52 -35.17 -8.49
C GLY A 213 4.59 -36.26 -9.03
N TRP A 214 4.37 -37.32 -8.24
CA TRP A 214 3.52 -38.44 -8.63
C TRP A 214 2.85 -39.12 -7.43
N TYR A 215 1.87 -39.97 -7.70
CA TYR A 215 1.29 -40.87 -6.70
C TYR A 215 1.83 -42.28 -6.90
N LEU A 216 2.26 -42.91 -5.81
CA LEU A 216 2.58 -44.33 -5.76
C LEU A 216 1.40 -45.10 -5.14
N ILE A 217 0.94 -46.18 -5.76
CA ILE A 217 -0.14 -47.02 -5.20
C ILE A 217 0.46 -47.93 -4.12
N GLY A 218 0.03 -47.76 -2.87
CA GLY A 218 0.43 -48.62 -1.74
C GLY A 218 -0.27 -49.99 -1.74
N LYS A 219 0.09 -50.88 -0.80
CA LYS A 219 -0.43 -52.27 -0.76
C LYS A 219 -1.96 -52.34 -0.63
N ALA A 220 -2.56 -51.44 0.15
CA ALA A 220 -4.01 -51.34 0.33
C ALA A 220 -4.69 -50.41 -0.70
N GLY A 221 -3.97 -50.03 -1.75
CA GLY A 221 -4.42 -49.14 -2.83
C GLY A 221 -4.64 -47.69 -2.38
N GLN A 222 -4.00 -47.27 -1.30
CA GLN A 222 -3.83 -45.87 -0.92
C GLN A 222 -2.91 -45.15 -1.92
N LEU A 223 -3.21 -43.89 -2.22
CA LEU A 223 -2.38 -43.06 -3.09
C LEU A 223 -1.35 -42.32 -2.23
N LEU A 224 -0.09 -42.71 -2.34
CA LEU A 224 1.03 -42.14 -1.60
C LEU A 224 1.62 -40.99 -2.40
N GLU A 225 1.46 -39.76 -1.91
CA GLU A 225 2.00 -38.56 -2.56
C GLU A 225 3.53 -38.57 -2.51
N ARG A 226 4.19 -38.48 -3.66
CA ARG A 226 5.64 -38.52 -3.81
C ARG A 226 6.13 -37.37 -4.69
N SER A 227 7.37 -36.95 -4.44
CA SER A 227 8.17 -36.13 -5.33
C SER A 227 9.62 -36.62 -5.26
N LEU A 228 10.55 -35.93 -5.91
CA LEU A 228 11.97 -36.24 -5.82
C LEU A 228 12.58 -35.99 -4.43
N ILE A 229 11.85 -35.39 -3.49
CA ILE A 229 12.34 -35.16 -2.13
C ILE A 229 11.33 -35.68 -1.11
N ASP A 230 11.81 -36.22 0.02
CA ASP A 230 10.94 -36.56 1.15
C ASP A 230 10.84 -35.39 2.14
N ARG A 231 9.65 -34.80 2.27
CA ARG A 231 9.38 -33.71 3.23
C ARG A 231 9.28 -34.17 4.70
N ALA A 232 9.15 -35.48 4.97
CA ALA A 232 9.02 -35.99 6.34
C ALA A 232 10.31 -35.81 7.17
N VAL A 233 11.45 -35.59 6.52
CA VAL A 233 12.76 -35.42 7.18
C VAL A 233 12.93 -34.04 7.84
N ALA A 234 11.95 -33.14 7.72
CA ALA A 234 12.02 -31.78 8.27
C ALA A 234 12.07 -31.70 9.81
N ALA A 235 11.68 -32.75 10.54
CA ALA A 235 11.59 -32.70 11.99
C ALA A 235 12.98 -32.52 12.67
N PRO A 236 13.15 -31.53 13.57
CA PRO A 236 14.44 -31.23 14.20
C PRO A 236 14.98 -32.37 15.08
N GLU A 237 14.10 -33.07 15.79
CA GLU A 237 14.39 -34.24 16.65
C GLU A 237 14.45 -35.57 15.88
N GLY A 238 14.21 -35.53 14.56
CA GLY A 238 14.10 -36.69 13.70
C GLY A 238 15.47 -37.27 13.34
N LEU A 239 15.72 -38.52 13.73
CA LEU A 239 17.00 -39.21 13.51
C LEU A 239 17.32 -39.39 12.02
N LYS A 240 18.53 -38.98 11.63
CA LYS A 240 19.15 -39.20 10.32
C LYS A 240 20.20 -40.28 10.49
N PHE A 241 19.93 -41.41 9.85
CA PHE A 241 20.76 -42.60 9.99
C PHE A 241 21.93 -42.49 9.02
N GLU A 242 23.07 -42.02 9.52
CA GLU A 242 24.32 -41.90 8.76
C GLU A 242 25.35 -42.97 9.11
N GLY A 243 25.21 -43.63 10.26
CA GLY A 243 26.05 -44.75 10.65
C GLY A 243 26.01 -45.92 9.68
N ALA A 244 27.14 -46.60 9.48
CA ALA A 244 27.21 -47.78 8.63
C ALA A 244 26.16 -48.84 9.06
N PRO A 245 25.40 -49.42 8.11
CA PRO A 245 24.47 -50.50 8.41
C PRO A 245 25.22 -51.79 8.76
N VAL A 246 24.54 -52.72 9.43
CA VAL A 246 25.03 -54.10 9.60
C VAL A 246 24.62 -54.89 8.37
N ILE A 247 25.58 -55.35 7.58
CA ILE A 247 25.30 -56.07 6.34
C ILE A 247 25.68 -57.55 6.49
N GLU A 248 24.78 -58.44 6.09
CA GLU A 248 25.01 -59.88 6.12
C GLU A 248 25.47 -60.40 4.76
N SER A 249 26.52 -61.23 4.78
CA SER A 249 27.05 -61.90 3.58
C SER A 249 25.96 -62.74 2.90
N PRO A 250 25.87 -62.76 1.55
CA PRO A 250 26.84 -62.26 0.57
C PRO A 250 26.64 -60.80 0.15
N LEU A 251 25.86 -60.01 0.88
CA LEU A 251 25.70 -58.58 0.57
C LEU A 251 26.88 -57.78 1.15
N ALA A 252 27.31 -56.74 0.45
CA ALA A 252 28.30 -55.77 0.91
C ALA A 252 27.91 -54.34 0.44
N GLN A 253 28.56 -53.32 1.00
CA GLN A 253 28.36 -51.92 0.62
C GLN A 253 29.69 -51.29 0.24
N ASP A 254 29.69 -50.52 -0.84
CA ASP A 254 30.84 -49.79 -1.33
C ASP A 254 31.19 -48.62 -0.38
N PRO A 255 32.34 -48.67 0.32
CA PRO A 255 32.72 -47.64 1.28
C PRO A 255 33.07 -46.30 0.61
N GLU A 256 33.61 -46.31 -0.62
CA GLU A 256 33.96 -45.10 -1.37
C GLU A 256 32.69 -44.37 -1.82
N LYS A 257 31.67 -45.11 -2.30
CA LYS A 257 30.35 -44.50 -2.60
C LYS A 257 29.66 -43.88 -1.38
N ARG A 258 29.95 -44.41 -0.19
CA ARG A 258 29.41 -43.91 1.09
C ARG A 258 30.30 -42.85 1.75
N ARG A 259 31.35 -42.38 1.11
CA ARG A 259 32.13 -41.25 1.61
C ARG A 259 31.31 -39.95 1.50
N PRO A 260 31.18 -39.15 2.58
CA PRO A 260 30.54 -37.84 2.48
C PRO A 260 31.43 -36.88 1.66
N ILE A 261 30.79 -36.06 0.83
CA ILE A 261 31.43 -35.08 -0.04
C ILE A 261 30.96 -33.70 0.39
N GLU A 262 31.91 -32.87 0.80
CA GLU A 262 31.68 -31.47 1.15
C GLU A 262 31.68 -30.58 -0.09
N HIS A 263 30.80 -29.58 -0.08
CA HIS A 263 30.73 -28.54 -1.09
C HIS A 263 30.63 -27.19 -0.39
N GLU A 264 31.67 -26.36 -0.57
CA GLU A 264 31.74 -25.02 -0.01
C GLU A 264 30.70 -24.08 -0.62
N GLY A 265 30.15 -23.19 0.20
CA GLY A 265 29.11 -22.23 -0.20
C GLY A 265 28.64 -21.38 0.98
N SER A 266 27.49 -20.73 0.84
CA SER A 266 26.88 -19.94 1.92
C SER A 266 25.55 -20.52 2.38
N ALA A 267 25.08 -20.09 3.56
CA ALA A 267 23.70 -20.32 3.96
C ALA A 267 22.75 -19.64 2.95
N ILE A 268 21.70 -20.35 2.56
CA ILE A 268 20.72 -19.84 1.59
C ILE A 268 19.41 -19.43 2.24
N GLY A 269 18.78 -18.39 1.67
CA GLY A 269 17.44 -17.97 2.06
C GLY A 269 16.38 -19.00 1.68
N GLY A 270 15.87 -19.74 2.66
CA GLY A 270 14.84 -20.76 2.42
C GLY A 270 13.61 -20.20 1.69
N ALA A 271 13.19 -18.98 2.03
CA ALA A 271 12.08 -18.29 1.37
C ALA A 271 12.42 -17.85 -0.07
N THR A 272 13.67 -17.49 -0.32
CA THR A 272 14.16 -17.03 -1.62
C THR A 272 14.36 -18.19 -2.61
N VAL A 273 14.90 -19.32 -2.13
CA VAL A 273 15.14 -20.51 -2.97
C VAL A 273 13.87 -21.33 -3.14
N GLY A 274 13.03 -21.41 -2.11
CA GLY A 274 11.71 -22.05 -2.15
C GLY A 274 10.54 -21.09 -1.92
N PRO A 275 10.20 -20.24 -2.92
CA PRO A 275 8.95 -19.51 -3.05
C PRO A 275 7.72 -19.98 -2.30
N PRO A 276 7.07 -19.27 -1.35
CA PRO A 276 5.68 -19.57 -1.04
C PRO A 276 4.85 -19.57 -2.33
N LEU A 277 3.98 -20.57 -2.51
CA LEU A 277 3.12 -20.64 -3.69
C LEU A 277 2.01 -19.59 -3.57
N ASN A 278 1.76 -18.84 -4.65
CA ASN A 278 0.62 -17.93 -4.72
C ASN A 278 -0.70 -18.70 -4.93
N GLY A 279 -1.84 -18.03 -4.81
CA GLY A 279 -3.16 -18.69 -4.89
C GLY A 279 -3.44 -19.41 -6.21
N TYR A 280 -2.88 -18.93 -7.33
CA TYR A 280 -2.98 -19.60 -8.63
C TYR A 280 -2.13 -20.86 -8.68
N GLU A 281 -0.87 -20.77 -8.24
CA GLU A 281 0.06 -21.90 -8.17
C GLU A 281 -0.46 -23.01 -7.25
N GLN A 282 -1.03 -22.67 -6.09
CA GLN A 282 -1.66 -23.63 -5.18
C GLN A 282 -2.84 -24.36 -5.85
N SER A 283 -3.69 -23.63 -6.58
CA SER A 283 -4.78 -24.26 -7.35
C SER A 283 -4.22 -25.19 -8.43
N ARG A 284 -3.13 -24.79 -9.10
CA ARG A 284 -2.51 -25.60 -10.15
C ARG A 284 -1.86 -26.87 -9.62
N VAL A 285 -1.15 -26.81 -8.49
CA VAL A 285 -0.63 -28.00 -7.79
C VAL A 285 -1.78 -28.96 -7.47
N LYS A 286 -2.88 -28.43 -6.93
CA LYS A 286 -4.06 -29.23 -6.61
C LYS A 286 -4.66 -29.89 -7.86
N GLU A 287 -4.80 -29.17 -8.96
CA GLU A 287 -5.26 -29.74 -10.23
C GLU A 287 -4.37 -30.88 -10.73
N LEU A 288 -3.05 -30.73 -10.63
CA LEU A 288 -2.09 -31.77 -11.03
C LEU A 288 -2.21 -33.02 -10.13
N LYS A 289 -2.32 -32.82 -8.82
CA LYS A 289 -2.57 -33.90 -7.85
C LYS A 289 -3.91 -34.59 -8.14
N ASP A 290 -4.99 -33.84 -8.33
CA ASP A 290 -6.32 -34.40 -8.65
C ASP A 290 -6.33 -35.17 -9.98
N ALA A 291 -5.63 -34.66 -11.00
CA ALA A 291 -5.49 -35.31 -12.30
C ALA A 291 -4.72 -36.64 -12.19
N SER A 292 -3.59 -36.65 -11.46
CA SER A 292 -2.80 -37.85 -11.20
C SER A 292 -3.60 -38.90 -10.42
N ALA A 293 -4.31 -38.47 -9.36
CA ALA A 293 -5.18 -39.35 -8.58
C ALA A 293 -6.33 -39.93 -9.40
N LYS A 294 -6.89 -39.14 -10.32
CA LYS A 294 -7.93 -39.61 -11.26
C LYS A 294 -7.40 -40.65 -12.23
N ALA A 295 -6.19 -40.47 -12.77
CA ALA A 295 -5.57 -41.41 -13.69
C ALA A 295 -5.35 -42.78 -13.03
N LEU A 296 -4.90 -42.81 -11.77
CA LEU A 296 -4.63 -44.04 -11.02
C LEU A 296 -5.87 -44.65 -10.34
N LYS A 297 -7.06 -44.06 -10.52
CA LYS A 297 -8.27 -44.46 -9.79
C LYS A 297 -8.61 -45.94 -9.97
N ASN A 298 -8.51 -46.45 -11.19
CA ASN A 298 -8.86 -47.84 -11.54
C ASN A 298 -7.83 -48.83 -10.98
N ASP A 299 -6.54 -48.55 -11.16
CA ASP A 299 -5.46 -49.41 -10.67
C ASP A 299 -5.45 -49.46 -9.14
N ALA A 300 -5.65 -48.31 -8.49
CA ALA A 300 -5.82 -48.24 -7.05
C ALA A 300 -7.08 -49.00 -6.60
N ALA A 301 -8.17 -49.01 -7.38
CA ALA A 301 -9.37 -49.80 -7.08
C ALA A 301 -9.15 -51.32 -7.24
N VAL A 302 -8.27 -51.74 -8.14
CA VAL A 302 -7.86 -53.15 -8.29
C VAL A 302 -7.01 -53.58 -7.09
N ALA A 303 -5.98 -52.80 -6.74
CA ALA A 303 -5.17 -53.06 -5.55
C ALA A 303 -6.02 -53.10 -4.27
N ARG A 304 -6.93 -52.14 -4.12
CA ARG A 304 -7.93 -52.08 -3.04
C ARG A 304 -8.77 -53.35 -2.92
N ARG A 305 -9.37 -53.81 -4.03
CA ARG A 305 -10.21 -55.02 -4.02
C ARG A 305 -9.44 -56.28 -3.67
N LYS A 306 -8.20 -56.40 -4.17
CA LYS A 306 -7.31 -57.51 -3.83
C LYS A 306 -7.01 -57.52 -2.33
N TYR A 307 -6.60 -56.38 -1.79
CA TYR A 307 -6.31 -56.22 -0.36
C TYR A 307 -7.53 -56.52 0.52
N ASP A 308 -8.70 -55.94 0.17
CA ASP A 308 -9.95 -56.11 0.92
C ASP A 308 -10.39 -57.57 1.00
N ASN A 309 -10.31 -58.29 -0.11
CA ASN A 309 -10.73 -59.69 -0.15
C ASN A 309 -9.81 -60.56 0.72
N THR A 310 -8.50 -60.41 0.59
CA THR A 310 -7.53 -61.20 1.37
C THR A 310 -7.69 -60.93 2.87
N HIS A 311 -7.74 -59.66 3.29
CA HIS A 311 -7.85 -59.33 4.71
C HIS A 311 -9.24 -59.61 5.29
N ALA A 312 -10.31 -59.49 4.50
CA ALA A 312 -11.65 -59.84 4.97
C ALA A 312 -11.81 -61.33 5.22
N GLU A 313 -11.18 -62.18 4.40
CA GLU A 313 -11.14 -63.63 4.62
C GLU A 313 -10.36 -63.99 5.88
N GLU A 314 -9.26 -63.30 6.17
CA GLU A 314 -8.47 -63.47 7.41
C GLU A 314 -9.25 -63.03 8.65
N ILE A 315 -9.88 -61.85 8.64
CA ILE A 315 -10.72 -61.35 9.74
C ILE A 315 -11.94 -62.25 9.96
N SER A 316 -12.57 -62.73 8.88
CA SER A 316 -13.70 -63.65 8.97
C SER A 316 -13.30 -64.97 9.66
N LYS A 317 -12.13 -65.52 9.30
CA LYS A 317 -11.57 -66.73 9.95
C LYS A 317 -11.21 -66.51 11.42
N ASN A 318 -10.57 -65.39 11.74
CA ASN A 318 -10.04 -65.14 13.09
C ASN A 318 -11.12 -64.67 14.09
N CYS A 319 -12.15 -63.96 13.62
CA CYS A 319 -13.16 -63.34 14.48
C CYS A 319 -14.56 -63.97 14.38
N GLY A 320 -14.76 -64.95 13.49
CA GLY A 320 -16.06 -65.61 13.29
C GLY A 320 -17.16 -64.71 12.69
N LEU A 321 -16.77 -63.60 12.05
CA LEU A 321 -17.69 -62.64 11.42
C LEU A 321 -18.02 -63.07 9.98
N PRO A 322 -19.23 -62.76 9.46
CA PRO A 322 -19.53 -62.92 8.04
C PRO A 322 -18.54 -62.14 7.17
N VAL A 323 -18.08 -62.74 6.06
CA VAL A 323 -17.08 -62.16 5.15
C VAL A 323 -17.51 -60.77 4.64
N GLU A 324 -18.81 -60.53 4.47
CA GLU A 324 -19.34 -59.24 4.03
C GLU A 324 -19.20 -58.14 5.10
N THR A 325 -19.41 -58.50 6.37
CA THR A 325 -19.12 -57.63 7.52
C THR A 325 -17.62 -57.38 7.64
N ALA A 326 -16.79 -58.42 7.48
CA ALA A 326 -15.33 -58.29 7.50
C ALA A 326 -14.81 -57.37 6.37
N ARG A 327 -15.38 -57.43 5.15
CA ARG A 327 -15.04 -56.50 4.06
C ARG A 327 -15.38 -55.04 4.39
N ARG A 328 -16.54 -54.78 5.02
CA ARG A 328 -16.93 -53.44 5.47
C ARG A 328 -15.92 -52.88 6.47
N LEU A 329 -15.48 -53.73 7.39
CA LEU A 329 -14.50 -53.40 8.42
C LEU A 329 -13.10 -53.09 7.84
N VAL A 330 -12.60 -53.92 6.92
CA VAL A 330 -11.33 -53.65 6.21
C VAL A 330 -11.39 -52.33 5.44
N SER A 331 -12.53 -52.01 4.83
CA SER A 331 -12.71 -50.74 4.13
C SER A 331 -12.60 -49.53 5.05
N GLN A 332 -13.11 -49.61 6.29
CA GLN A 332 -13.00 -48.54 7.27
C GLN A 332 -11.58 -48.45 7.88
N CYS A 333 -10.87 -49.57 8.01
CA CYS A 333 -9.44 -49.58 8.38
C CYS A 333 -8.58 -48.75 7.42
N ARG A 334 -8.83 -48.83 6.11
CA ARG A 334 -8.16 -48.00 5.09
C ARG A 334 -8.46 -46.51 5.19
N MET A 335 -9.56 -46.12 5.83
CA MET A 335 -9.89 -44.72 6.09
C MET A 335 -9.18 -44.17 7.35
N GLY A 336 -8.25 -44.94 7.92
CA GLY A 336 -7.49 -44.57 9.10
C GLY A 336 -8.25 -44.85 10.41
N PHE A 337 -9.11 -45.86 10.44
CA PHE A 337 -9.89 -46.20 11.65
C PHE A 337 -9.65 -47.63 12.08
N LEU A 338 -9.10 -47.80 13.29
CA LEU A 338 -8.87 -49.12 13.86
C LEU A 338 -9.95 -49.41 14.90
N PHE A 339 -10.51 -50.60 14.84
CA PHE A 339 -11.66 -51.02 15.64
C PHE A 339 -11.29 -52.08 16.66
N PRO A 340 -12.08 -52.28 17.72
CA PRO A 340 -11.68 -53.03 18.92
C PRO A 340 -11.18 -54.46 18.66
N TYR A 341 -11.64 -55.14 17.61
CA TYR A 341 -11.23 -56.51 17.26
C TYR A 341 -9.91 -56.60 16.46
N GLN A 342 -9.39 -55.47 15.95
CA GLN A 342 -8.21 -55.47 15.09
C GLN A 342 -6.97 -55.80 15.92
N LEU A 343 -6.17 -56.75 15.44
CA LEU A 343 -4.90 -57.12 16.04
C LEU A 343 -3.81 -56.12 15.64
N LEU A 344 -3.07 -55.65 16.63
CA LEU A 344 -1.93 -54.75 16.54
C LEU A 344 -0.68 -55.52 16.96
N GLU A 345 0.28 -55.61 16.05
CA GLU A 345 1.55 -56.28 16.27
C GLU A 345 2.54 -55.33 16.97
N PHE A 346 2.45 -55.22 18.29
CA PHE A 346 3.40 -54.44 19.07
C PHE A 346 4.78 -55.10 19.05
N ASP A 347 5.81 -54.27 19.05
CA ASP A 347 7.17 -54.74 18.95
C ASP A 347 7.63 -55.47 20.22
N ASP A 348 7.29 -54.91 21.39
CA ASP A 348 7.77 -55.39 22.69
C ASP A 348 6.66 -56.05 23.55
N LEU A 349 5.38 -55.89 23.16
CA LEU A 349 4.21 -56.37 23.92
C LEU A 349 3.48 -57.54 23.24
N GLY A 350 3.96 -57.97 22.07
CA GLY A 350 3.30 -58.98 21.25
C GLY A 350 1.97 -58.52 20.65
N PRO A 351 1.20 -59.44 20.04
CA PRO A 351 -0.07 -59.11 19.40
C PRO A 351 -1.13 -58.69 20.45
N LYS A 352 -1.72 -57.51 20.28
CA LYS A 352 -2.77 -56.95 21.13
C LYS A 352 -3.93 -56.40 20.31
N THR A 353 -5.14 -56.51 20.83
CA THR A 353 -6.32 -55.96 20.17
C THR A 353 -6.48 -54.47 20.45
N VAL A 354 -7.11 -53.73 19.54
CA VAL A 354 -7.47 -52.33 19.78
C VAL A 354 -8.37 -52.18 21.02
N ALA A 355 -9.19 -53.18 21.34
CA ALA A 355 -10.01 -53.21 22.56
C ALA A 355 -9.13 -53.11 23.81
N GLU A 356 -8.09 -53.96 23.90
CA GLU A 356 -7.14 -53.94 25.01
C GLU A 356 -6.41 -52.59 25.12
N VAL A 357 -6.11 -51.94 24.00
CA VAL A 357 -5.48 -50.61 23.98
C VAL A 357 -6.45 -49.50 24.40
N LEU A 358 -7.74 -49.63 24.07
CA LEU A 358 -8.77 -48.67 24.47
C LEU A 358 -9.17 -48.84 25.95
N ASP A 359 -9.07 -50.05 26.49
CA ASP A 359 -9.43 -50.37 27.89
C ASP A 359 -8.35 -49.94 28.89
N ASP A 360 -7.07 -49.98 28.52
CA ASP A 360 -5.96 -49.49 29.35
C ASP A 360 -4.96 -48.64 28.54
N PRO A 361 -5.33 -47.42 28.11
CA PRO A 361 -4.52 -46.65 27.17
C PRO A 361 -3.16 -46.24 27.70
N ASP A 362 -3.03 -46.00 29.01
CA ASP A 362 -1.80 -45.48 29.61
C ASP A 362 -0.66 -46.50 29.52
N SER A 363 -0.97 -47.80 29.52
CA SER A 363 0.01 -48.88 29.34
C SER A 363 0.54 -49.02 27.90
N TYR A 364 -0.10 -48.39 26.91
CA TYR A 364 0.29 -48.51 25.50
C TYR A 364 0.78 -47.21 24.88
N ILE A 365 0.57 -46.04 25.51
CA ILE A 365 1.04 -44.76 24.97
C ILE A 365 2.57 -44.73 24.89
N GLY A 366 3.09 -44.35 23.73
CA GLY A 366 4.53 -44.37 23.44
C GLY A 366 5.06 -45.73 23.00
N SER A 367 4.26 -46.80 23.10
CA SER A 367 4.61 -48.12 22.58
C SER A 367 4.59 -48.13 21.07
N THR A 368 5.55 -48.85 20.50
CA THR A 368 5.79 -48.95 19.06
C THR A 368 5.31 -50.29 18.53
N LEU A 369 4.91 -50.27 17.26
CA LEU A 369 4.33 -51.40 16.57
C LEU A 369 4.66 -51.36 15.09
N ALA A 370 4.40 -52.48 14.40
CA ALA A 370 4.34 -52.49 12.95
C ALA A 370 3.20 -51.59 12.44
N ASP A 371 3.29 -51.11 11.19
CA ASP A 371 2.18 -50.37 10.61
C ASP A 371 0.92 -51.27 10.54
N PRO A 372 -0.24 -50.80 11.02
CA PRO A 372 -1.47 -51.59 11.08
C PRO A 372 -1.99 -52.16 9.74
N ILE A 373 -1.54 -51.62 8.60
CA ILE A 373 -1.93 -52.04 7.25
C ILE A 373 -0.77 -52.74 6.53
N GLU A 374 0.43 -52.17 6.57
CA GLU A 374 1.59 -52.70 5.85
C GLU A 374 2.19 -53.95 6.52
N GLY A 375 1.93 -54.13 7.82
CA GLY A 375 2.30 -55.29 8.62
C GLY A 375 3.79 -55.37 8.96
N VAL A 376 4.16 -56.47 9.63
CA VAL A 376 5.53 -56.71 10.11
C VAL A 376 6.55 -56.79 8.96
N ASP A 377 6.13 -57.29 7.79
CA ASP A 377 6.98 -57.42 6.60
C ASP A 377 7.50 -56.07 6.06
N TYR A 378 6.79 -54.97 6.34
CA TYR A 378 7.26 -53.64 5.96
C TYR A 378 8.33 -53.08 6.92
N GLY A 379 8.42 -53.67 8.10
CA GLY A 379 9.32 -53.30 9.16
C GLY A 379 8.58 -53.03 10.46
N ARG A 380 9.25 -53.35 11.56
CA ARG A 380 8.84 -53.02 12.92
C ARG A 380 9.17 -51.56 13.26
N CYS A 381 8.58 -51.04 14.34
CA CYS A 381 8.77 -49.65 14.80
C CYS A 381 8.31 -48.59 13.80
N LYS A 382 7.40 -48.94 12.91
CA LYS A 382 6.88 -48.05 11.86
C LYS A 382 5.66 -47.28 12.31
N ALA A 383 5.10 -47.58 13.47
CA ALA A 383 4.01 -46.84 14.06
C ALA A 383 4.13 -46.76 15.59
N MET A 384 3.43 -45.79 16.19
CA MET A 384 3.44 -45.55 17.63
C MET A 384 2.07 -45.08 18.12
N VAL A 385 1.65 -45.57 19.28
CA VAL A 385 0.40 -45.12 19.94
C VAL A 385 0.66 -43.78 20.62
N MET A 386 -0.20 -42.80 20.38
CA MET A 386 -0.13 -41.45 20.94
C MET A 386 -1.51 -40.96 21.39
N ARG A 387 -1.51 -39.96 22.27
CA ARG A 387 -2.70 -39.27 22.75
C ARG A 387 -2.65 -37.80 22.30
N GLY A 388 -3.74 -37.31 21.71
CA GLY A 388 -3.89 -35.91 21.32
C GLY A 388 -4.28 -35.02 22.50
N ASP A 389 -4.18 -33.71 22.33
CA ASP A 389 -4.54 -32.71 23.35
C ASP A 389 -6.04 -32.75 23.73
N ASP A 390 -6.88 -33.26 22.83
CA ASP A 390 -8.31 -33.51 23.06
C ASP A 390 -8.59 -34.86 23.74
N GLY A 391 -7.54 -35.60 24.14
CA GLY A 391 -7.62 -36.91 24.77
C GLY A 391 -7.79 -38.08 23.79
N THR A 392 -7.90 -37.83 22.48
CA THR A 392 -8.14 -38.89 21.49
C THR A 392 -6.92 -39.79 21.33
N LEU A 393 -7.13 -41.10 21.32
CA LEU A 393 -6.10 -42.10 21.06
C LEU A 393 -5.94 -42.34 19.56
N PHE A 394 -4.71 -42.31 19.08
CA PHE A 394 -4.39 -42.60 17.69
C PHE A 394 -3.03 -43.29 17.57
N ILE A 395 -2.86 -44.05 16.50
CA ILE A 395 -1.59 -44.61 16.07
C ILE A 395 -1.04 -43.72 14.97
N HIS A 396 0.16 -43.20 15.18
CA HIS A 396 0.88 -42.43 14.18
C HIS A 396 1.90 -43.34 13.49
N SER A 397 1.64 -43.63 12.23
CA SER A 397 2.51 -44.42 11.38
C SER A 397 3.43 -43.52 10.58
N PHE A 398 4.71 -43.87 10.60
CA PHE A 398 5.79 -43.28 9.83
C PHE A 398 5.96 -44.00 8.47
N ALA A 399 5.15 -45.03 8.20
CA ALA A 399 5.14 -45.68 6.90
C ALA A 399 4.67 -44.73 5.80
N HIS A 400 5.34 -44.80 4.65
CA HIS A 400 4.91 -44.23 3.39
C HIS A 400 4.57 -42.72 3.31
N GLY A 401 4.93 -41.90 4.29
CA GLY A 401 4.68 -40.45 4.27
C GLY A 401 3.68 -39.95 5.32
N LEU A 402 3.68 -40.57 6.52
CA LEU A 402 2.94 -40.18 7.71
C LEU A 402 1.42 -40.45 7.61
N SER A 403 0.97 -41.59 8.16
CA SER A 403 -0.45 -41.97 8.26
C SER A 403 -0.93 -41.94 9.71
N ILE A 404 -2.16 -41.46 9.95
CA ILE A 404 -2.77 -41.44 11.29
C ILE A 404 -3.95 -42.40 11.31
N TYR A 405 -3.89 -43.39 12.20
CA TYR A 405 -4.98 -44.31 12.47
C TYR A 405 -5.65 -43.97 13.81
N ARG A 406 -6.92 -43.57 13.82
CA ARG A 406 -7.64 -43.29 15.06
C ARG A 406 -8.24 -44.58 15.61
N LEU A 407 -8.02 -44.84 16.90
CA LEU A 407 -8.67 -45.95 17.60
C LEU A 407 -10.11 -45.53 17.90
N ARG A 408 -11.08 -46.37 17.59
CA ARG A 408 -12.51 -46.04 17.73
C ARG A 408 -13.29 -47.14 18.40
N TYR A 409 -14.30 -46.74 19.17
CA TYR A 409 -15.36 -47.63 19.64
C TYR A 409 -16.31 -47.99 18.49
N ASP A 410 -16.73 -49.25 18.45
CA ASP A 410 -17.86 -49.71 17.65
C ASP A 410 -19.19 -49.33 18.34
N LEU A 411 -20.32 -49.51 17.64
CA LEU A 411 -21.67 -49.25 18.18
C LEU A 411 -21.89 -49.91 19.55
N ARG A 412 -21.39 -51.15 19.70
CA ARG A 412 -21.56 -51.94 20.92
C ARG A 412 -20.86 -51.30 22.13
N ASN A 413 -19.61 -50.89 21.98
CA ASN A 413 -18.86 -50.25 23.07
C ASN A 413 -19.31 -48.82 23.35
N ALA A 414 -19.70 -48.06 22.31
CA ALA A 414 -20.29 -46.74 22.50
C ALA A 414 -21.58 -46.79 23.34
N THR A 415 -22.43 -47.82 23.12
CA THR A 415 -23.62 -48.06 23.94
C THR A 415 -23.26 -48.44 25.39
N ILE A 416 -22.17 -49.17 25.62
CA ILE A 416 -21.69 -49.50 26.98
C ILE A 416 -21.20 -48.24 27.72
N VAL A 417 -20.35 -47.43 27.07
CA VAL A 417 -19.83 -46.17 27.64
C VAL A 417 -20.95 -45.17 27.92
N PHE A 418 -21.95 -45.08 27.04
CA PHE A 418 -23.13 -44.25 27.24
C PHE A 418 -24.00 -44.74 28.42
N LYS A 419 -24.21 -46.05 28.57
CA LYS A 419 -24.99 -46.62 29.67
C LYS A 419 -24.40 -46.33 31.05
N ASN A 420 -23.07 -46.15 31.14
CA ASN A 420 -22.40 -45.78 32.38
C ASN A 420 -22.65 -44.31 32.79
N SER A 421 -23.06 -43.43 31.86
CA SER A 421 -23.41 -42.03 32.14
C SER A 421 -24.45 -41.50 31.12
N PRO A 422 -25.74 -41.81 31.32
CA PRO A 422 -26.77 -41.61 30.29
C PRO A 422 -27.30 -40.17 30.29
N THR A 423 -26.53 -39.25 29.74
CA THR A 423 -26.98 -37.87 29.45
C THR A 423 -26.93 -37.57 27.96
N VAL A 424 -27.78 -36.65 27.49
CA VAL A 424 -27.79 -36.24 26.07
C VAL A 424 -26.45 -35.60 25.68
N ASP A 425 -25.84 -34.83 26.58
CA ASP A 425 -24.55 -34.18 26.31
C ASP A 425 -23.42 -35.22 26.22
N ARG A 426 -23.45 -36.26 27.07
CA ARG A 426 -22.52 -37.40 26.95
C ARG A 426 -22.74 -38.20 25.66
N ALA A 427 -23.98 -38.39 25.22
CA ALA A 427 -24.28 -39.01 23.94
C ALA A 427 -23.78 -38.17 22.75
N VAL A 428 -23.86 -36.84 22.83
CA VAL A 428 -23.30 -35.91 21.84
C VAL A 428 -21.77 -36.03 21.80
N GLU A 429 -21.09 -36.12 22.95
CA GLU A 429 -19.63 -36.34 23.03
C GLU A 429 -19.19 -37.68 22.43
N ILE A 430 -19.95 -38.75 22.69
CA ILE A 430 -19.69 -40.08 22.14
C ILE A 430 -19.87 -40.05 20.62
N LEU A 431 -20.95 -39.48 20.11
CA LEU A 431 -21.14 -39.28 18.66
C LEU A 431 -20.10 -38.39 18.01
N ALA A 432 -19.54 -37.46 18.77
CA ALA A 432 -18.47 -36.59 18.32
C ALA A 432 -17.12 -37.31 18.18
N SER A 433 -16.93 -38.40 18.94
CA SER A 433 -15.71 -39.22 18.94
C SER A 433 -15.87 -40.50 18.10
N THR A 434 -17.10 -40.87 17.72
CA THR A 434 -17.40 -41.99 16.82
C THR A 434 -17.79 -41.54 15.42
N ASN A 435 -17.75 -42.44 14.44
CA ASN A 435 -18.33 -42.20 13.12
C ASN A 435 -19.20 -43.40 12.72
N PHE A 436 -20.37 -43.46 13.34
CA PHE A 436 -21.39 -44.45 13.01
C PHE A 436 -21.88 -44.26 11.58
N GLU A 437 -22.12 -45.38 10.90
CA GLU A 437 -22.87 -45.39 9.64
C GLU A 437 -24.36 -45.07 9.88
N ALA A 438 -25.14 -44.84 8.83
CA ALA A 438 -26.51 -44.35 8.96
C ALA A 438 -27.42 -45.25 9.83
N ASP A 439 -27.24 -46.57 9.70
CA ASP A 439 -27.88 -47.63 10.46
C ASP A 439 -27.44 -47.62 11.94
N GLU A 440 -26.14 -47.52 12.19
CA GLU A 440 -25.58 -47.46 13.54
C GLU A 440 -25.92 -46.15 14.27
N ARG A 441 -25.98 -45.03 13.53
CA ARG A 441 -26.45 -43.71 14.02
C ARG A 441 -27.90 -43.79 14.44
N GLU A 442 -28.70 -44.51 13.68
CA GLU A 442 -30.11 -44.74 14.00
C GLU A 442 -30.24 -45.59 15.26
N GLN A 443 -29.49 -46.69 15.33
CA GLN A 443 -29.51 -47.58 16.48
C GLN A 443 -29.00 -46.92 17.77
N PHE A 444 -27.86 -46.23 17.73
CA PHE A 444 -27.33 -45.49 18.90
C PHE A 444 -28.30 -44.39 19.35
N ARG A 445 -28.94 -43.70 18.41
CA ARG A 445 -29.93 -42.65 18.72
C ARG A 445 -31.19 -43.24 19.36
N ASN A 446 -31.59 -44.44 18.96
CA ASN A 446 -32.69 -45.17 19.60
C ASN A 446 -32.30 -45.64 21.01
N ASP A 447 -31.06 -46.09 21.21
CA ASP A 447 -30.53 -46.45 22.52
C ASP A 447 -30.46 -45.25 23.47
N VAL A 448 -30.03 -44.08 22.96
CA VAL A 448 -30.03 -42.82 23.70
C VAL A 448 -31.45 -42.38 24.06
N ALA A 449 -32.39 -42.47 23.11
CA ALA A 449 -33.80 -42.16 23.35
C ALA A 449 -34.42 -43.05 24.45
N ALA A 450 -34.09 -44.34 24.42
CA ALA A 450 -34.56 -45.30 25.41
C ALA A 450 -33.98 -45.03 26.81
N ALA A 451 -32.70 -44.66 26.91
CA ALA A 451 -32.05 -44.40 28.20
C ALA A 451 -32.39 -43.03 28.81
N THR A 452 -32.62 -41.99 27.99
CA THR A 452 -32.90 -40.63 28.49
C THR A 452 -34.40 -40.30 28.52
N GLY A 453 -35.27 -41.17 27.99
CA GLY A 453 -36.72 -40.94 27.92
C GLY A 453 -37.16 -39.82 26.95
N LEU A 454 -36.27 -39.36 26.06
CA LEU A 454 -36.53 -38.26 25.13
C LEU A 454 -36.96 -38.79 23.76
N LYS A 455 -37.80 -38.02 23.05
CA LYS A 455 -38.19 -38.37 21.68
C LYS A 455 -36.99 -38.36 20.73
N VAL A 456 -36.87 -39.40 19.90
CA VAL A 456 -35.82 -39.59 18.88
C VAL A 456 -35.60 -38.33 18.02
N GLY A 457 -36.67 -37.63 17.63
CA GLY A 457 -36.58 -36.40 16.84
C GLY A 457 -35.89 -35.22 17.53
N VAL A 458 -35.98 -35.12 18.86
CA VAL A 458 -35.30 -34.07 19.65
C VAL A 458 -33.80 -34.34 19.69
N ILE A 459 -33.41 -35.60 19.88
CA ILE A 459 -32.02 -36.06 19.87
C ILE A 459 -31.40 -35.86 18.48
N ALA A 460 -32.11 -36.25 17.42
CA ALA A 460 -31.66 -36.06 16.04
C ALA A 460 -31.38 -34.58 15.70
N LYS A 461 -32.21 -33.66 16.20
CA LYS A 461 -32.02 -32.22 16.01
C LYS A 461 -30.76 -31.73 16.73
N ARG A 462 -30.57 -32.12 17.99
CA ARG A 462 -29.38 -31.74 18.78
C ARG A 462 -28.08 -32.27 18.19
N PHE A 463 -28.07 -33.52 17.71
CA PHE A 463 -26.90 -34.10 17.04
C PHE A 463 -26.51 -33.32 15.79
N LYS A 464 -27.49 -32.97 14.95
CA LYS A 464 -27.28 -32.18 13.74
C LYS A 464 -26.77 -30.76 14.03
N GLU A 465 -27.30 -30.12 15.07
CA GLU A 465 -26.86 -28.78 15.49
C GLU A 465 -25.43 -28.78 16.03
N ALA A 466 -25.05 -29.80 16.81
CA ALA A 466 -23.69 -29.95 17.34
C ALA A 466 -22.64 -30.20 16.25
N GLU A 467 -22.95 -31.04 15.27
CA GLU A 467 -22.08 -31.35 14.13
C GLU A 467 -21.83 -30.10 13.26
N GLN A 468 -22.90 -29.35 12.96
CA GLN A 468 -22.81 -28.09 12.21
C GLN A 468 -22.05 -26.99 12.96
N ARG A 469 -22.15 -26.94 14.30
CA ARG A 469 -21.41 -25.97 15.11
C ARG A 469 -19.91 -26.27 15.08
N ARG A 470 -19.51 -27.53 15.31
CA ARG A 470 -18.09 -27.93 15.30
C ARG A 470 -17.40 -27.75 13.95
N GLU A 471 -18.07 -28.10 12.86
CA GLU A 471 -17.49 -27.91 11.53
C GLU A 471 -17.27 -26.42 11.22
N ARG A 472 -18.18 -25.56 11.71
CA ARG A 472 -18.03 -24.10 11.63
C ARG A 472 -16.84 -23.63 12.47
N ASP A 473 -16.74 -24.07 13.72
CA ASP A 473 -15.67 -23.69 14.64
C ASP A 473 -14.30 -24.14 14.11
N ARG A 474 -14.20 -25.36 13.56
CA ARG A 474 -12.96 -25.89 12.96
C ARG A 474 -12.53 -25.11 11.72
N ARG A 475 -13.46 -24.77 10.83
CA ARG A 475 -13.18 -23.97 9.63
C ARG A 475 -12.78 -22.54 9.99
N ARG A 476 -13.43 -21.96 11.00
CA ARG A 476 -13.08 -20.65 11.55
C ARG A 476 -11.67 -20.66 12.13
N ALA A 477 -11.34 -21.65 12.96
CA ALA A 477 -10.01 -21.80 13.52
C ALA A 477 -8.93 -21.99 12.45
N ALA A 478 -9.21 -22.73 11.38
CA ALA A 478 -8.29 -22.89 10.24
C ALA A 478 -8.08 -21.58 9.46
N ALA A 479 -9.14 -20.79 9.26
CA ALA A 479 -9.04 -19.48 8.61
C ALA A 479 -8.31 -18.46 9.49
N GLU A 480 -8.57 -18.47 10.80
CA GLU A 480 -7.86 -17.65 11.80
C GLU A 480 -6.37 -18.03 11.87
N ALA A 481 -6.03 -19.32 11.84
CA ALA A 481 -4.65 -19.78 11.79
C ALA A 481 -3.94 -19.37 10.48
N ALA A 482 -4.64 -19.42 9.34
CA ALA A 482 -4.09 -18.97 8.06
C ALA A 482 -3.85 -17.45 8.04
N ALA A 483 -4.79 -16.65 8.54
CA ALA A 483 -4.64 -15.20 8.60
C ALA A 483 -3.64 -14.73 9.66
N ALA A 484 -3.48 -15.47 10.76
CA ALA A 484 -2.43 -15.21 11.75
C ALA A 484 -1.02 -15.32 11.15
N SER A 485 -0.85 -16.11 10.08
CA SER A 485 0.44 -16.25 9.39
C SER A 485 0.80 -15.06 8.48
N ASP A 486 -0.20 -14.28 8.01
CA ASP A 486 0.01 -13.13 7.11
C ASP A 486 -0.44 -11.78 7.69
N GLY A 487 -0.94 -11.76 8.94
CA GLY A 487 -1.28 -10.55 9.69
C GLY A 487 -2.66 -9.97 9.40
N ARG A 488 -3.50 -10.62 8.58
CA ARG A 488 -4.84 -10.12 8.23
C ARG A 488 -5.88 -10.37 9.33
N ILE A 489 -6.85 -9.48 9.43
CA ILE A 489 -8.01 -9.61 10.33
C ILE A 489 -9.06 -10.49 9.65
N VAL A 490 -9.49 -11.58 10.28
CA VAL A 490 -10.59 -12.42 9.76
C VAL A 490 -11.94 -11.87 10.16
N ARG A 491 -12.84 -11.65 9.21
CA ARG A 491 -14.22 -11.19 9.46
C ARG A 491 -15.24 -11.92 8.59
N PRO A 492 -16.49 -12.08 9.06
CA PRO A 492 -17.56 -12.55 8.18
C PRO A 492 -17.79 -11.53 7.06
N CYS A 493 -17.93 -12.02 5.82
CA CYS A 493 -18.27 -11.19 4.67
C CYS A 493 -19.67 -10.60 4.88
N PRO A 494 -19.83 -9.27 4.93
CA PRO A 494 -21.13 -8.66 5.13
C PRO A 494 -22.04 -8.99 3.93
N PRO A 495 -23.36 -9.17 4.15
CA PRO A 495 -24.30 -9.30 3.04
C PRO A 495 -24.33 -7.99 2.24
N THR A 496 -24.69 -8.06 0.96
CA THR A 496 -24.71 -6.89 0.07
C THR A 496 -25.60 -5.75 0.58
N ASP A 497 -26.65 -6.08 1.33
CA ASP A 497 -27.60 -5.17 1.99
C ASP A 497 -27.33 -5.01 3.50
N GLY A 498 -26.13 -5.40 3.96
CA GLY A 498 -25.70 -5.25 5.34
C GLY A 498 -25.54 -3.79 5.77
N ALA A 499 -25.43 -3.56 7.08
CA ALA A 499 -25.26 -2.22 7.64
C ALA A 499 -23.93 -1.60 7.16
N LEU A 500 -24.02 -0.60 6.27
CA LEU A 500 -22.83 0.03 5.66
C LEU A 500 -21.94 0.72 6.69
N GLN A 501 -22.53 1.52 7.59
CA GLN A 501 -21.78 2.40 8.48
C GLN A 501 -20.78 1.65 9.37
N ALA A 502 -21.22 0.59 10.04
CA ALA A 502 -20.38 -0.16 10.97
C ALA A 502 -19.17 -0.81 10.27
N GLU A 503 -19.34 -1.29 9.04
CA GLU A 503 -18.25 -1.92 8.30
C GLU A 503 -17.29 -0.88 7.70
N ILE A 504 -17.81 0.27 7.25
CA ILE A 504 -16.99 1.40 6.78
C ILE A 504 -16.16 1.97 7.93
N GLU A 505 -16.76 2.21 9.10
CA GLU A 505 -16.05 2.70 10.29
C GLU A 505 -14.96 1.73 10.73
N PHE A 506 -15.22 0.42 10.67
CA PHE A 506 -14.22 -0.60 10.94
C PHE A 506 -13.05 -0.55 9.95
N LEU A 507 -13.33 -0.48 8.64
CA LEU A 507 -12.29 -0.42 7.61
C LEU A 507 -11.48 0.88 7.72
N ASP A 508 -12.14 2.01 7.95
CA ASP A 508 -11.49 3.30 8.12
C ASP A 508 -10.56 3.31 9.35
N ALA A 509 -11.04 2.80 10.50
CA ALA A 509 -10.21 2.66 11.70
C ALA A 509 -9.03 1.70 11.49
N THR A 510 -9.25 0.59 10.77
CA THR A 510 -8.19 -0.38 10.44
C THR A 510 -7.12 0.25 9.55
N PHE A 511 -7.55 1.06 8.57
CA PHE A 511 -6.65 1.78 7.66
C PHE A 511 -5.92 2.92 8.38
N ALA A 512 -6.59 3.63 9.29
CA ALA A 512 -6.00 4.74 10.05
C ALA A 512 -4.94 4.28 11.06
N ALA A 513 -5.10 3.07 11.59
CA ALA A 513 -4.14 2.41 12.47
C ALA A 513 -2.83 2.00 11.76
N ASP A 514 -2.77 2.08 10.42
CA ASP A 514 -1.59 1.69 9.66
C ASP A 514 -0.48 2.74 9.75
N MET A 515 0.56 2.46 10.55
CA MET A 515 1.70 3.35 10.76
C MET A 515 2.86 3.11 9.77
N SER A 516 2.63 2.41 8.65
CA SER A 516 3.64 2.28 7.60
C SER A 516 3.95 3.63 6.94
N SER A 517 5.07 3.70 6.23
CA SER A 517 5.49 4.91 5.50
C SER A 517 4.52 5.30 4.37
N VAL A 518 3.76 4.34 3.83
CA VAL A 518 2.76 4.57 2.77
C VAL A 518 1.39 4.06 3.24
N PRO A 519 0.77 4.75 4.21
CA PRO A 519 -0.52 4.34 4.72
C PRO A 519 -1.62 4.62 3.68
N PRO A 520 -2.80 3.98 3.81
CA PRO A 520 -3.98 4.42 3.09
C PRO A 520 -4.25 5.91 3.37
N MET A 521 -4.48 6.68 2.32
CA MET A 521 -4.61 8.13 2.41
C MET A 521 -5.73 8.64 1.51
N ARG A 522 -6.16 9.88 1.77
CA ARG A 522 -7.23 10.54 1.02
C ARG A 522 -6.75 11.86 0.40
N ASP A 523 -7.44 12.32 -0.64
CA ASP A 523 -7.28 13.68 -1.15
C ASP A 523 -8.13 14.70 -0.36
N TYR A 524 -8.06 15.97 -0.74
CA TYR A 524 -8.92 17.04 -0.17
C TYR A 524 -10.43 16.78 -0.32
N ASN A 525 -10.83 15.91 -1.25
CA ASN A 525 -12.22 15.57 -1.51
C ASN A 525 -12.68 14.36 -0.68
N GLY A 526 -11.79 13.79 0.14
CA GLY A 526 -12.04 12.60 0.92
C GLY A 526 -12.06 11.32 0.08
N LYS A 527 -11.58 11.32 -1.18
CA LYS A 527 -11.46 10.11 -1.99
C LYS A 527 -10.19 9.36 -1.61
N LEU A 528 -10.24 8.03 -1.61
CA LEU A 528 -9.05 7.21 -1.43
C LEU A 528 -8.12 7.35 -2.64
N ILE A 529 -6.83 7.54 -2.40
CA ILE A 529 -5.83 7.80 -3.42
C ILE A 529 -4.57 6.96 -3.20
N GLU A 530 -3.69 6.96 -4.20
CA GLU A 530 -2.34 6.43 -4.14
C GLU A 530 -1.37 7.34 -4.90
N VAL A 531 -0.09 7.26 -4.53
CA VAL A 531 1.00 7.94 -5.24
C VAL A 531 1.58 6.97 -6.27
N ARG A 532 1.65 7.38 -7.54
CA ARG A 532 2.18 6.56 -8.64
C ARG A 532 3.30 7.28 -9.37
N PHE A 533 4.35 6.54 -9.70
CA PHE A 533 5.42 7.02 -10.57
C PHE A 533 5.08 6.74 -12.04
N ARG A 534 4.71 7.78 -12.81
CA ARG A 534 4.31 7.68 -14.22
C ARG A 534 4.42 9.03 -14.94
N ALA A 535 4.41 9.00 -16.27
CA ALA A 535 4.29 10.21 -17.08
C ALA A 535 2.97 10.95 -16.78
N PRO A 536 2.99 12.26 -16.50
CA PRO A 536 1.78 13.07 -16.42
C PRO A 536 1.06 13.09 -17.77
N PHE A 537 -0.27 13.08 -17.75
CA PHE A 537 -1.07 13.22 -18.97
C PHE A 537 -1.27 14.70 -19.31
N ASP A 538 -1.55 14.98 -20.59
CA ASP A 538 -1.72 16.33 -21.17
C ASP A 538 -0.48 17.24 -21.06
N LEU A 539 0.69 16.66 -20.80
CA LEU A 539 2.00 17.31 -20.83
C LEU A 539 2.86 16.69 -21.92
N HIS A 540 3.81 17.46 -22.42
CA HIS A 540 4.87 16.99 -23.33
C HIS A 540 6.22 17.47 -22.80
N THR A 541 7.29 16.78 -23.19
CA THR A 541 8.63 17.34 -23.01
C THR A 541 8.76 18.55 -23.92
N LEU A 542 9.25 19.68 -23.38
CA LEU A 542 9.60 20.85 -24.17
C LEU A 542 10.60 20.44 -25.26
N ALA A 543 10.20 20.55 -26.52
CA ALA A 543 11.04 20.26 -27.67
C ALA A 543 11.27 21.55 -28.49
N PRO A 544 12.43 21.71 -29.15
CA PRO A 544 12.60 22.76 -30.16
C PRO A 544 11.50 22.68 -31.22
N GLU A 545 11.01 23.83 -31.69
CA GLU A 545 10.00 23.88 -32.77
C GLU A 545 10.42 23.02 -33.98
N GLY A 546 9.63 22.00 -34.30
CA GLY A 546 9.83 21.12 -35.46
C GLY A 546 10.16 19.65 -35.13
N GLU A 547 10.41 19.32 -33.86
CA GLU A 547 10.59 17.94 -33.39
C GLU A 547 9.28 17.32 -32.87
N GLU A 548 9.15 15.98 -32.96
CA GLU A 548 8.00 15.26 -32.40
C GLU A 548 7.95 15.44 -30.88
N GLN A 549 6.78 15.81 -30.36
CA GLN A 549 6.54 15.95 -28.92
C GLN A 549 6.72 14.58 -28.24
N ALA A 550 7.81 14.43 -27.49
CA ALA A 550 8.07 13.25 -26.69
C ALA A 550 7.20 13.22 -25.42
N GLU A 551 6.86 12.02 -24.96
CA GLU A 551 6.20 11.84 -23.66
C GLU A 551 7.02 12.49 -22.54
N PRO A 552 6.37 13.15 -21.56
CA PRO A 552 7.07 13.76 -20.44
C PRO A 552 7.71 12.68 -19.55
N PRO A 553 8.85 12.97 -18.90
CA PRO A 553 9.49 12.02 -18.01
C PRO A 553 8.55 11.62 -16.86
N PRO A 554 8.61 10.37 -16.38
CA PRO A 554 7.75 9.92 -15.29
C PRO A 554 8.11 10.64 -13.99
N GLU A 555 7.07 11.05 -13.27
CA GLU A 555 7.17 11.68 -11.96
C GLU A 555 6.11 11.13 -10.99
N HIS A 556 6.21 11.49 -9.71
CA HIS A 556 5.24 11.05 -8.71
C HIS A 556 3.94 11.86 -8.84
N THR A 557 2.88 11.19 -9.26
CA THR A 557 1.54 11.77 -9.46
C THR A 557 0.54 11.21 -8.45
N ILE A 558 -0.47 12.00 -8.13
CA ILE A 558 -1.58 11.61 -7.25
C ILE A 558 -2.68 10.99 -8.11
N SER A 559 -3.16 9.81 -7.72
CA SER A 559 -4.22 9.09 -8.45
C SER A 559 -5.32 8.61 -7.51
N ALA A 560 -6.58 8.84 -7.87
CA ALA A 560 -7.70 8.24 -7.16
C ALA A 560 -7.72 6.72 -7.35
N LEU A 561 -7.96 5.98 -6.27
CA LEU A 561 -8.09 4.53 -6.31
C LEU A 561 -9.38 4.14 -7.04
N THR A 562 -9.26 3.15 -7.92
CA THR A 562 -10.42 2.54 -8.57
C THR A 562 -11.21 1.68 -7.57
N PRO A 563 -12.48 1.32 -7.84
CA PRO A 563 -13.21 0.38 -6.99
C PRO A 563 -12.46 -0.93 -6.74
N THR A 564 -11.72 -1.43 -7.75
CA THR A 564 -10.83 -2.58 -7.62
C THR A 564 -9.63 -2.27 -6.72
N GLY A 565 -9.03 -1.08 -6.83
CA GLY A 565 -7.95 -0.65 -5.94
C GLY A 565 -8.37 -0.62 -4.47
N ILE A 566 -9.54 -0.05 -4.17
CA ILE A 566 -10.11 -0.02 -2.81
C ILE A 566 -10.39 -1.42 -2.29
N LYS A 567 -10.89 -2.30 -3.16
CA LYS A 567 -11.13 -3.71 -2.84
C LYS A 567 -9.83 -4.43 -2.45
N LEU A 568 -8.78 -4.27 -3.24
CA LEU A 568 -7.46 -4.87 -2.97
C LEU A 568 -6.85 -4.30 -1.69
N LEU A 569 -7.01 -2.99 -1.45
CA LEU A 569 -6.57 -2.33 -0.22
C LEU A 569 -7.22 -2.94 1.03
N ALA A 570 -8.52 -3.26 0.96
CA ALA A 570 -9.23 -3.95 2.03
C ALA A 570 -8.74 -5.40 2.20
N GLU A 571 -8.55 -6.14 1.11
CA GLU A 571 -8.08 -7.54 1.13
C GLU A 571 -6.66 -7.72 1.66
N GLN A 572 -5.82 -6.68 1.57
CA GLN A 572 -4.48 -6.64 2.20
C GLN A 572 -4.53 -6.67 3.73
N ARG A 573 -5.62 -6.20 4.35
CA ARG A 573 -5.74 -6.07 5.82
C ARG A 573 -6.83 -6.96 6.41
N VAL A 574 -7.83 -7.33 5.61
CA VAL A 574 -9.02 -8.06 6.07
C VAL A 574 -9.30 -9.25 5.16
N LEU A 575 -9.39 -10.44 5.76
CA LEU A 575 -9.86 -11.65 5.12
C LEU A 575 -11.37 -11.81 5.39
N TYR A 576 -12.19 -11.48 4.41
CA TYR A 576 -13.63 -11.69 4.49
C TYR A 576 -14.00 -13.14 4.16
N MET A 577 -14.74 -13.79 5.05
CA MET A 577 -15.17 -15.18 4.91
C MET A 577 -16.67 -15.26 4.68
N LYS A 578 -17.10 -15.90 3.59
CA LYS A 578 -18.52 -16.12 3.29
C LYS A 578 -18.93 -17.53 3.63
N GLU A 579 -19.87 -17.65 4.56
CA GLU A 579 -20.50 -18.92 4.92
C GLU A 579 -21.75 -19.18 4.08
N THR A 580 -21.87 -20.42 3.59
CA THR A 580 -23.09 -20.97 3.00
C THR A 580 -23.48 -22.21 3.79
N LYS A 581 -24.68 -22.76 3.53
CA LYS A 581 -25.15 -23.99 4.18
C LYS A 581 -24.19 -25.18 4.02
N THR A 582 -23.34 -25.17 2.98
CA THR A 582 -22.49 -26.31 2.60
C THR A 582 -21.00 -25.98 2.58
N ARG A 583 -20.61 -24.72 2.34
CA ARG A 583 -19.21 -24.30 2.13
C ARG A 583 -18.89 -22.99 2.85
N SER A 584 -17.64 -22.83 3.27
CA SER A 584 -17.05 -21.55 3.69
C SER A 584 -15.87 -21.23 2.79
N TYR A 585 -15.79 -20.00 2.28
CA TYR A 585 -14.72 -19.59 1.37
C TYR A 585 -14.38 -18.10 1.53
N PRO A 586 -13.12 -17.68 1.24
CA PRO A 586 -12.77 -16.27 1.15
C PRO A 586 -13.62 -15.58 0.09
N ALA A 587 -14.23 -14.47 0.46
CA ALA A 587 -15.02 -13.65 -0.42
C ALA A 587 -14.49 -12.23 -0.38
N SER A 588 -14.78 -11.48 -1.43
CA SER A 588 -14.41 -10.08 -1.45
C SER A 588 -15.48 -9.18 -0.87
N LEU A 589 -15.08 -8.00 -0.40
CA LEU A 589 -16.00 -6.97 0.07
C LEU A 589 -17.03 -6.59 -1.04
N PRO A 590 -18.35 -6.57 -0.74
CA PRO A 590 -19.35 -6.20 -1.74
C PRO A 590 -19.29 -4.73 -2.17
N SER A 591 -19.72 -4.44 -3.41
CA SER A 591 -19.63 -3.10 -4.03
C SER A 591 -20.24 -1.94 -3.23
N PRO A 592 -21.38 -2.09 -2.51
CA PRO A 592 -21.93 -0.99 -1.72
C PRO A 592 -20.98 -0.48 -0.63
N PHE A 593 -20.19 -1.37 -0.02
CA PHE A 593 -19.20 -0.99 0.99
C PHE A 593 -17.97 -0.32 0.36
N ILE A 594 -17.57 -0.75 -0.84
CA ILE A 594 -16.50 -0.10 -1.60
C ILE A 594 -16.89 1.34 -1.95
N ALA A 595 -18.10 1.54 -2.47
CA ALA A 595 -18.63 2.86 -2.79
C ALA A 595 -18.76 3.73 -1.53
N GLY A 596 -19.33 3.17 -0.45
CA GLY A 596 -19.49 3.87 0.82
C GLY A 596 -18.16 4.27 1.47
N LEU A 597 -17.13 3.41 1.40
CA LEU A 597 -15.80 3.73 1.92
C LEU A 597 -15.12 4.84 1.13
N ASN A 598 -15.31 4.87 -0.19
CA ASN A 598 -14.78 5.94 -1.04
C ASN A 598 -15.45 7.30 -0.77
N GLU A 599 -16.72 7.30 -0.38
CA GLU A 599 -17.51 8.50 -0.09
C GLU A 599 -17.53 8.89 1.40
N TYR A 600 -16.82 8.14 2.25
CA TYR A 600 -16.84 8.33 3.70
C TYR A 600 -16.08 9.61 4.11
N ARG A 601 -16.83 10.60 4.63
CA ARG A 601 -16.30 11.92 4.98
C ARG A 601 -15.75 12.04 6.39
N ASN A 602 -16.25 11.24 7.33
CA ASN A 602 -15.81 11.27 8.74
C ASN A 602 -14.59 10.35 8.95
N SER A 603 -13.65 10.38 8.01
CA SER A 603 -12.50 9.49 7.99
C SER A 603 -11.39 10.00 8.90
N ALA A 604 -10.72 9.08 9.60
CA ALA A 604 -9.50 9.36 10.35
C ALA A 604 -8.23 9.21 9.50
N LEU A 605 -8.38 8.92 8.20
CA LEU A 605 -7.24 8.77 7.29
C LEU A 605 -6.54 10.10 7.02
N PRO A 606 -5.21 10.10 6.89
CA PRO A 606 -4.46 11.30 6.61
C PRO A 606 -4.77 11.81 5.19
N ILE A 607 -4.78 13.13 5.05
CA ILE A 607 -5.01 13.82 3.77
C ILE A 607 -3.65 14.11 3.14
N LEU A 608 -3.43 13.57 1.93
CA LEU A 608 -2.30 13.95 1.10
C LEU A 608 -2.58 15.30 0.43
N LYS A 609 -1.70 16.27 0.69
CA LYS A 609 -1.75 17.61 0.10
C LYS A 609 -0.80 17.74 -1.08
N VAL A 610 0.40 17.18 -0.97
CA VAL A 610 1.45 17.33 -1.99
C VAL A 610 2.48 16.20 -1.87
N VAL A 611 3.01 15.78 -3.03
CA VAL A 611 4.16 14.88 -3.08
C VAL A 611 5.43 15.71 -3.18
N ASN A 612 6.45 15.37 -2.40
CA ASN A 612 7.71 16.09 -2.33
C ASN A 612 8.90 15.15 -2.57
N SER A 613 9.84 15.59 -3.41
CA SER A 613 10.99 14.79 -3.86
C SER A 613 12.35 15.34 -3.41
N SER A 614 12.37 16.46 -2.67
CA SER A 614 13.58 17.12 -2.19
C SER A 614 13.48 17.40 -0.69
N PRO A 615 14.58 17.34 0.10
CA PRO A 615 14.57 17.86 1.46
C PRO A 615 14.05 19.31 1.51
N LEU A 616 13.27 19.63 2.54
CA LEU A 616 12.74 20.99 2.76
C LEU A 616 13.45 21.62 3.97
N ILE A 617 13.58 22.95 3.97
CA ILE A 617 14.19 23.71 5.05
C ILE A 617 13.13 24.63 5.67
N THR A 618 12.90 24.49 6.97
CA THR A 618 11.95 25.34 7.69
C THR A 618 12.47 26.77 7.82
N ALA A 619 11.58 27.69 8.19
CA ALA A 619 11.95 29.08 8.44
C ALA A 619 12.91 29.29 9.64
N SER A 620 13.17 28.25 10.43
CA SER A 620 14.19 28.21 11.50
C SER A 620 15.52 27.58 11.05
N GLY A 621 15.58 27.01 9.84
CA GLY A 621 16.76 26.31 9.33
C GLY A 621 16.86 24.85 9.78
N GLU A 622 15.76 24.26 10.23
CA GLU A 622 15.64 22.81 10.46
C GLU A 622 15.30 22.10 9.15
N THR A 623 15.78 20.87 9.00
CA THR A 623 15.57 20.07 7.80
C THR A 623 14.37 19.14 7.98
N ILE A 624 13.53 19.03 6.94
CA ILE A 624 12.48 18.02 6.80
C ILE A 624 12.88 17.09 5.65
N ASP A 625 13.39 15.91 5.99
CA ASP A 625 13.92 14.91 5.05
C ASP A 625 13.35 13.49 5.27
N GLY A 626 12.16 13.40 5.85
CA GLY A 626 11.48 12.14 6.16
C GLY A 626 11.24 11.22 4.95
N GLU A 627 10.71 10.03 5.21
CA GLU A 627 10.33 9.06 4.18
C GLU A 627 8.87 8.65 4.36
N GLY A 628 8.09 8.71 3.28
CA GLY A 628 6.66 8.42 3.31
C GLY A 628 5.79 9.62 3.68
N LEU A 629 4.56 9.35 4.12
CA LEU A 629 3.58 10.37 4.46
C LEU A 629 3.84 10.97 5.85
N ASP A 630 4.12 12.27 5.90
CA ASP A 630 3.98 13.05 7.12
C ASP A 630 2.49 13.37 7.33
N ARG A 631 1.91 12.78 8.38
CA ARG A 631 0.49 12.89 8.72
C ARG A 631 0.09 14.28 9.21
N GLU A 632 1.01 15.04 9.81
CA GLU A 632 0.72 16.38 10.35
C GLU A 632 0.66 17.41 9.22
N THR A 633 1.70 17.41 8.38
CA THR A 633 1.78 18.35 7.27
C THR A 633 0.94 17.91 6.07
N GLY A 634 0.71 16.61 5.89
CA GLY A 634 0.06 16.02 4.71
C GLY A 634 0.99 15.98 3.49
N ILE A 635 2.31 15.97 3.71
CA ILE A 635 3.33 15.91 2.66
C ILE A 635 3.81 14.47 2.52
N PHE A 636 3.83 13.94 1.31
CA PHE A 636 4.43 12.64 1.02
C PHE A 636 5.86 12.81 0.55
N HIS A 637 6.82 12.39 1.36
CA HIS A 637 8.24 12.49 1.06
C HIS A 637 8.74 11.24 0.34
N HIS A 638 9.24 11.44 -0.89
CA HIS A 638 9.99 10.44 -1.64
C HIS A 638 11.30 11.05 -2.11
N ILE A 639 12.27 11.10 -1.20
CA ILE A 639 13.54 11.79 -1.39
C ILE A 639 14.64 10.79 -1.73
N ASP A 640 15.43 11.08 -2.76
CA ASP A 640 16.63 10.32 -3.11
C ASP A 640 17.65 10.37 -1.96
N ALA A 641 18.15 9.21 -1.53
CA ALA A 641 19.17 9.12 -0.47
C ALA A 641 20.42 9.96 -0.75
N ARG A 642 20.82 10.11 -2.03
CA ARG A 642 21.95 10.96 -2.41
C ARG A 642 21.66 12.45 -2.19
N LEU A 643 20.43 12.90 -2.39
CA LEU A 643 20.04 14.29 -2.09
C LEU A 643 20.14 14.56 -0.59
N ARG A 644 19.76 13.60 0.27
CA ARG A 644 19.94 13.74 1.73
C ARG A 644 21.41 13.92 2.10
N SER A 645 22.33 13.21 1.43
CA SER A 645 23.76 13.36 1.67
C SER A 645 24.36 14.69 1.21
N CYS A 646 23.62 15.49 0.42
CA CYS A 646 24.05 16.81 -0.04
C CYS A 646 23.75 17.93 0.96
N LEU A 647 22.96 17.66 2.00
CA LEU A 647 22.61 18.65 3.01
C LEU A 647 23.83 19.02 3.86
N PRO A 648 24.12 20.32 4.05
CA PRO A 648 25.08 20.76 5.06
C PRO A 648 24.72 20.21 6.44
N THR A 649 25.68 19.59 7.12
CA THR A 649 25.48 19.00 8.45
C THR A 649 25.45 20.06 9.56
N ASP A 650 26.22 21.13 9.39
CA ASP A 650 26.33 22.26 10.29
C ASP A 650 25.82 23.56 9.64
N THR A 651 25.74 24.65 10.41
CA THR A 651 25.47 25.98 9.84
C THR A 651 26.61 26.32 8.88
N PRO A 652 26.33 26.57 7.59
CA PRO A 652 27.40 26.95 6.66
C PRO A 652 28.10 28.22 7.15
N ALA A 653 29.42 28.24 7.10
CA ALA A 653 30.18 29.46 7.35
C ALA A 653 29.99 30.45 6.17
N ASP A 654 30.27 31.74 6.40
CA ASP A 654 30.18 32.76 5.35
C ASP A 654 31.04 32.40 4.10
N ASP A 655 32.18 31.74 4.30
CA ASP A 655 33.03 31.26 3.21
C ASP A 655 32.39 30.10 2.42
N ASP A 656 31.66 29.21 3.10
CA ASP A 656 30.89 28.14 2.43
C ASP A 656 29.77 28.74 1.58
N LEU A 657 29.07 29.74 2.12
CA LEU A 657 28.04 30.49 1.41
C LEU A 657 28.62 31.18 0.17
N ARG A 658 29.72 31.91 0.29
CA ARG A 658 30.40 32.57 -0.84
C ARG A 658 30.79 31.57 -1.93
N ARG A 659 31.38 30.43 -1.55
CA ARG A 659 31.73 29.35 -2.51
C ARG A 659 30.50 28.76 -3.19
N ALA A 660 29.42 28.53 -2.46
CA ALA A 660 28.18 28.01 -3.02
C ALA A 660 27.56 28.98 -4.02
N VAL A 661 27.50 30.28 -3.69
CA VAL A 661 26.98 31.31 -4.59
C VAL A 661 27.87 31.46 -5.82
N ASP A 662 29.20 31.54 -5.65
CA ASP A 662 30.16 31.60 -6.76
C ASP A 662 30.00 30.41 -7.71
N PHE A 663 29.88 29.19 -7.19
CA PHE A 663 29.61 28.00 -8.00
C PHE A 663 28.29 28.11 -8.79
N LEU A 664 27.21 28.59 -8.17
CA LEU A 664 25.93 28.72 -8.87
C LEU A 664 26.00 29.80 -9.98
N LEU A 665 26.66 30.93 -9.74
CA LEU A 665 26.73 32.05 -10.68
C LEU A 665 27.74 31.84 -11.81
N ASN A 666 28.89 31.25 -11.51
CA ASN A 666 30.07 31.21 -12.38
C ASN A 666 30.42 29.82 -12.91
N GLU A 667 29.78 28.75 -12.41
CA GLU A 667 29.92 27.41 -12.95
C GLU A 667 28.58 26.88 -13.50
N TRP A 668 27.48 26.98 -12.74
CA TRP A 668 26.18 26.47 -13.19
C TRP A 668 25.48 27.38 -14.20
N LEU A 669 25.39 28.68 -13.91
CA LEU A 669 24.67 29.66 -14.75
C LEU A 669 25.59 30.47 -15.68
N VAL A 670 26.87 30.08 -15.81
CA VAL A 670 27.87 30.79 -16.63
C VAL A 670 27.48 30.85 -18.11
N ASP A 671 26.86 29.78 -18.60
CA ASP A 671 26.40 29.64 -19.98
C ASP A 671 25.02 30.26 -20.23
N VAL A 672 24.41 30.92 -19.24
CA VAL A 672 23.10 31.57 -19.38
C VAL A 672 23.34 33.07 -19.54
N ALA A 673 22.74 33.68 -20.57
CA ALA A 673 22.93 35.10 -20.86
C ALA A 673 22.11 35.97 -19.90
N LEU A 674 22.58 36.08 -18.66
CA LEU A 674 21.96 36.83 -17.58
C LEU A 674 23.02 37.67 -16.88
N ASP A 675 22.60 38.85 -16.44
CA ASP A 675 23.31 39.61 -15.42
C ASP A 675 23.23 38.90 -14.06
N ASP A 676 23.98 39.38 -13.08
CA ASP A 676 24.02 38.73 -11.76
C ASP A 676 22.65 38.77 -11.07
N SER A 677 21.89 39.86 -11.21
CA SER A 677 20.53 39.97 -10.69
C SER A 677 19.62 38.89 -11.28
N GLY A 678 19.64 38.70 -12.59
CA GLY A 678 18.89 37.66 -13.29
C GLY A 678 19.30 36.25 -12.87
N LYS A 679 20.59 35.99 -12.65
CA LYS A 679 21.06 34.72 -12.10
C LYS A 679 20.53 34.46 -10.69
N PHE A 680 20.46 35.48 -9.83
CA PHE A 680 19.83 35.36 -8.52
C PHE A 680 18.32 35.06 -8.61
N VAL A 681 17.60 35.63 -9.58
CA VAL A 681 16.19 35.29 -9.82
C VAL A 681 16.03 33.83 -10.27
N VAL A 682 16.97 33.28 -11.05
CA VAL A 682 17.00 31.85 -11.40
C VAL A 682 17.23 30.98 -10.15
N ILE A 683 18.12 31.40 -9.25
CA ILE A 683 18.32 30.73 -7.95
C ILE A 683 17.02 30.78 -7.12
N MET A 684 16.33 31.92 -7.08
CA MET A 684 15.01 32.03 -6.43
C MET A 684 13.98 31.07 -7.04
N LEU A 685 13.96 30.93 -8.36
CA LEU A 685 13.09 29.97 -9.05
C LEU A 685 13.41 28.52 -8.62
N ALA A 686 14.68 28.13 -8.60
CA ALA A 686 15.11 26.81 -8.17
C ALA A 686 14.75 26.53 -6.70
N LEU A 687 15.02 27.48 -5.80
CA LEU A 687 14.66 27.37 -4.38
C LEU A 687 13.15 27.37 -4.14
N SER A 688 12.38 28.11 -4.94
CA SER A 688 10.92 28.07 -4.91
C SER A 688 10.39 26.69 -5.27
N LEU A 689 11.03 26.00 -6.22
CA LEU A 689 10.68 24.64 -6.63
C LEU A 689 11.03 23.61 -5.56
N VAL A 690 12.15 23.80 -4.83
CA VAL A 690 12.51 23.00 -3.65
C VAL A 690 11.49 23.17 -2.54
N GLU A 691 11.22 24.41 -2.12
CA GLU A 691 10.39 24.73 -0.94
C GLU A 691 8.88 24.73 -1.18
N ARG A 692 8.43 24.46 -2.41
CA ARG A 692 7.03 24.64 -2.85
C ARG A 692 5.97 24.01 -1.95
N SER A 693 6.31 22.92 -1.28
CA SER A 693 5.43 22.18 -0.38
C SER A 693 5.10 22.95 0.91
N LEU A 694 5.97 23.88 1.31
CA LEU A 694 5.78 24.77 2.46
C LEU A 694 5.14 26.11 2.10
N LEU A 695 4.99 26.40 0.80
CA LEU A 695 4.48 27.69 0.31
C LEU A 695 2.94 27.69 0.23
N PRO A 696 2.24 28.54 1.00
CA PRO A 696 0.80 28.74 0.80
C PRO A 696 0.51 29.61 -0.43
N GLU A 697 1.38 30.60 -0.68
CA GLU A 697 1.35 31.52 -1.81
C GLU A 697 2.73 31.55 -2.45
N ARG A 698 2.79 31.73 -3.77
CA ARG A 698 4.05 31.61 -4.54
C ARG A 698 4.04 32.52 -5.77
N PRO A 699 5.19 33.09 -6.16
CA PRO A 699 5.31 33.87 -7.38
C PRO A 699 5.31 32.97 -8.62
N ALA A 700 4.93 33.55 -9.76
CA ALA A 700 5.23 33.02 -11.08
C ALA A 700 6.56 33.58 -11.60
N PHE A 701 7.15 32.93 -12.60
CA PHE A 701 8.40 33.39 -13.22
C PHE A 701 8.24 33.51 -14.74
N PHE A 702 8.72 34.60 -15.31
CA PHE A 702 8.69 34.86 -16.74
C PHE A 702 10.11 34.77 -17.30
N ILE A 703 10.39 33.75 -18.11
CA ILE A 703 11.65 33.62 -18.83
C ILE A 703 11.46 34.21 -20.23
N VAL A 704 11.96 35.42 -20.42
CA VAL A 704 11.75 36.22 -21.62
C VAL A 704 13.06 36.43 -22.36
N ALA A 705 12.98 36.59 -23.67
CA ALA A 705 14.13 36.95 -24.50
C ALA A 705 13.69 37.85 -25.66
N GLY A 706 14.61 38.68 -26.16
CA GLY A 706 14.37 39.50 -27.35
C GLY A 706 14.33 38.68 -28.66
N LEU A 707 15.11 37.59 -28.72
CA LEU A 707 15.30 36.76 -29.91
C LEU A 707 15.00 35.27 -29.64
N ARG A 708 14.68 34.55 -30.72
CA ARG A 708 14.64 33.08 -30.74
C ARG A 708 16.05 32.51 -30.53
N GLY A 709 16.17 31.30 -30.01
CA GLY A 709 17.47 30.64 -29.80
C GLY A 709 18.21 31.09 -28.53
N SER A 710 17.70 32.08 -27.79
CA SER A 710 18.35 32.63 -26.58
C SER A 710 18.44 31.68 -25.37
N GLY A 711 17.97 30.42 -25.47
CA GLY A 711 18.09 29.43 -24.37
C GLY A 711 16.99 29.43 -23.30
N LYS A 712 15.83 30.06 -23.54
CA LYS A 712 14.68 30.11 -22.59
C LYS A 712 14.25 28.72 -22.11
N THR A 713 14.01 27.83 -23.07
CA THR A 713 13.60 26.44 -22.84
C THR A 713 14.71 25.67 -22.12
N THR A 714 15.96 25.84 -22.56
CA THR A 714 17.13 25.23 -21.92
C THR A 714 17.25 25.62 -20.45
N LEU A 715 17.02 26.89 -20.10
CA LEU A 715 17.04 27.36 -18.71
C LEU A 715 15.96 26.71 -17.85
N ALA A 716 14.73 26.58 -18.36
CA ALA A 716 13.66 25.87 -17.67
C ALA A 716 14.02 24.40 -17.41
N HIS A 717 14.63 23.73 -18.39
CA HIS A 717 15.14 22.36 -18.21
C HIS A 717 16.31 22.28 -17.23
N MET A 718 17.25 23.22 -17.23
CA MET A 718 18.36 23.24 -16.28
C MET A 718 17.85 23.29 -14.84
N VAL A 719 16.86 24.14 -14.55
CA VAL A 719 16.24 24.21 -13.22
C VAL A 719 15.52 22.92 -12.87
N ALA A 720 14.70 22.38 -13.78
CA ALA A 720 13.97 21.14 -13.53
C ALA A 720 14.92 19.94 -13.32
N VAL A 721 15.98 19.82 -14.12
CA VAL A 721 16.97 18.75 -13.99
C VAL A 721 17.77 18.90 -12.69
N ALA A 722 18.12 20.12 -12.29
CA ALA A 722 18.80 20.36 -11.03
C ALA A 722 17.94 19.90 -9.83
N VAL A 723 16.69 20.35 -9.77
CA VAL A 723 15.83 20.11 -8.60
C VAL A 723 15.11 18.76 -8.68
N LEU A 724 14.37 18.50 -9.75
CA LEU A 724 13.52 17.32 -9.92
C LEU A 724 14.30 16.10 -10.45
N GLY A 725 15.41 16.31 -11.15
CA GLY A 725 16.22 15.24 -11.74
C GLY A 725 15.81 14.81 -13.14
N HIS A 726 14.78 15.47 -13.69
CA HIS A 726 14.27 15.24 -15.03
C HIS A 726 13.93 16.57 -15.70
N GLU A 727 13.68 16.52 -17.00
CA GLU A 727 13.34 17.69 -17.80
C GLU A 727 11.95 18.24 -17.44
N ALA A 728 11.75 19.54 -17.68
CA ALA A 728 10.52 20.24 -17.35
C ALA A 728 9.39 19.78 -18.29
N PRO A 729 8.24 19.33 -17.75
CA PRO A 729 7.06 19.13 -18.57
C PRO A 729 6.46 20.49 -18.97
N ALA A 730 5.94 20.59 -20.18
CA ALA A 730 5.27 21.78 -20.67
C ALA A 730 3.86 21.53 -21.17
N THR A 731 3.12 22.62 -21.13
CA THR A 731 1.78 22.76 -21.70
C THR A 731 1.78 23.96 -22.64
N SER A 732 1.11 23.82 -23.78
CA SER A 732 0.95 24.91 -24.73
C SER A 732 0.00 25.98 -24.18
N TRP A 733 0.33 27.23 -24.42
CA TRP A 733 -0.53 28.37 -24.15
C TRP A 733 -1.75 28.37 -25.07
N SER A 734 -2.91 28.76 -24.53
CA SER A 734 -4.16 28.89 -25.29
C SER A 734 -4.70 30.30 -25.13
N ASP A 735 -5.15 30.90 -26.23
CA ASP A 735 -5.80 32.21 -26.24
C ASP A 735 -7.16 32.22 -25.50
N ILE A 736 -7.70 31.05 -25.15
CA ILE A 736 -9.02 30.90 -24.52
C ILE A 736 -8.84 30.65 -23.01
N ASP A 737 -9.28 31.60 -22.19
CA ASP A 737 -9.25 31.53 -20.71
C ASP A 737 -9.80 30.22 -20.14
N GLU A 738 -10.92 29.74 -20.71
CA GLU A 738 -11.53 28.49 -20.28
C GLU A 738 -10.65 27.27 -20.55
N GLU A 739 -9.89 27.24 -21.64
CA GLU A 739 -8.94 26.15 -21.90
C GLU A 739 -7.74 26.23 -20.95
N ARG A 740 -7.25 27.45 -20.65
CA ARG A 740 -6.19 27.66 -19.65
C ARG A 740 -6.63 27.20 -18.24
N ARG A 741 -7.86 27.53 -17.83
CA ARG A 741 -8.46 27.09 -16.56
C ARG A 741 -8.50 25.57 -16.46
N LYS A 742 -8.96 24.90 -17.53
CA LYS A 742 -9.05 23.44 -17.61
C LYS A 742 -7.68 22.76 -17.54
N ALA A 743 -6.72 23.26 -18.32
CA ALA A 743 -5.35 22.75 -18.33
C ALA A 743 -4.73 22.88 -16.94
N LEU A 744 -4.78 24.09 -16.34
CA LEU A 744 -4.28 24.33 -14.98
C LEU A 744 -4.90 23.36 -13.96
N PHE A 745 -6.23 23.24 -13.94
CA PHE A 745 -6.90 22.37 -12.99
C PHE A 745 -6.53 20.89 -13.18
N SER A 746 -6.38 20.43 -14.42
CA SER A 746 -5.94 19.06 -14.73
C SER A 746 -4.54 18.77 -14.19
N LEU A 747 -3.59 19.71 -14.36
CA LEU A 747 -2.21 19.56 -13.90
C LEU A 747 -2.11 19.58 -12.37
N LEU A 748 -2.81 20.50 -11.72
CA LEU A 748 -2.86 20.58 -10.26
C LEU A 748 -3.49 19.33 -9.63
N ARG A 749 -4.48 18.73 -10.29
CA ARG A 749 -5.10 17.47 -9.85
C ARG A 749 -4.14 16.28 -9.89
N GLN A 750 -3.19 16.28 -10.84
CA GLN A 750 -2.13 15.27 -10.93
C GLN A 750 -1.03 15.47 -9.89
N GLY A 751 -0.90 16.67 -9.31
CA GLY A 751 0.12 17.01 -8.32
C GLY A 751 1.48 17.36 -8.94
N VAL A 752 1.49 17.80 -10.20
CA VAL A 752 2.71 18.18 -10.94
C VAL A 752 3.47 19.29 -10.20
N PRO A 753 4.79 19.15 -9.99
CA PRO A 753 5.59 20.09 -9.20
C PRO A 753 5.95 21.39 -9.96
N PHE A 754 6.09 21.31 -11.27
CA PHE A 754 6.63 22.37 -12.13
C PHE A 754 5.88 22.42 -13.45
N VAL A 755 5.30 23.58 -13.78
CA VAL A 755 4.50 23.78 -14.99
C VAL A 755 5.14 24.87 -15.84
N VAL A 756 5.54 24.52 -17.06
CA VAL A 756 6.01 25.48 -18.06
C VAL A 756 4.91 25.75 -19.08
N TRP A 757 4.47 27.00 -19.15
CA TRP A 757 3.58 27.52 -20.18
C TRP A 757 4.41 28.02 -21.35
N ASP A 758 4.36 27.29 -22.47
CA ASP A 758 5.14 27.59 -23.67
C ASP A 758 4.25 27.92 -24.88
N ASN A 759 4.85 28.32 -26.00
CA ASN A 759 4.15 28.76 -27.23
C ASN A 759 3.27 30.02 -27.04
N ILE A 760 3.64 30.90 -26.10
CA ILE A 760 2.98 32.20 -25.93
C ILE A 760 3.35 33.11 -27.10
N ARG A 761 2.39 33.86 -27.66
CA ARG A 761 2.66 34.71 -28.82
C ARG A 761 3.65 35.80 -28.48
N ARG A 762 4.49 36.16 -29.45
CA ARG A 762 5.44 37.26 -29.29
C ARG A 762 4.70 38.56 -28.95
N GLY A 763 5.17 39.28 -27.94
CA GLY A 763 4.56 40.56 -27.52
C GLY A 763 3.27 40.41 -26.71
N GLU A 764 2.86 39.18 -26.37
CA GLU A 764 1.61 38.95 -25.64
C GLU A 764 1.74 39.33 -24.17
N ALA A 765 0.72 40.05 -23.69
CA ALA A 765 0.57 40.44 -22.30
C ALA A 765 -0.25 39.38 -21.55
N VAL A 766 0.40 38.61 -20.68
CA VAL A 766 -0.17 37.45 -20.01
C VAL A 766 -1.00 37.87 -18.80
N SER A 767 -2.31 37.65 -18.88
CA SER A 767 -3.24 37.74 -17.75
C SER A 767 -4.22 36.56 -17.76
N CYS A 768 -4.51 35.99 -16.59
CA CYS A 768 -5.52 34.95 -16.42
C CYS A 768 -5.93 34.85 -14.95
N SER A 769 -7.19 35.18 -14.64
CA SER A 769 -7.72 35.20 -13.28
C SER A 769 -7.58 33.87 -12.53
N HIS A 770 -7.66 32.73 -13.23
CA HIS A 770 -7.56 31.39 -12.63
C HIS A 770 -6.12 31.04 -12.24
N ILE A 771 -5.14 31.38 -13.09
CA ILE A 771 -3.71 31.24 -12.79
C ILE A 771 -3.36 32.18 -11.64
N GLU A 772 -3.76 33.44 -11.73
CA GLU A 772 -3.58 34.48 -10.71
C GLU A 772 -4.13 34.08 -9.34
N ALA A 773 -5.28 33.39 -9.29
CA ALA A 773 -5.85 32.84 -8.06
C ALA A 773 -5.03 31.66 -7.52
N SER A 774 -4.48 30.81 -8.38
CA SER A 774 -3.64 29.68 -7.95
C SER A 774 -2.30 30.10 -7.32
N LEU A 775 -1.79 31.29 -7.66
CA LEU A 775 -0.57 31.85 -7.07
C LEU A 775 -0.79 32.41 -5.66
N THR A 776 -2.02 32.82 -5.33
CA THR A 776 -2.37 33.52 -4.08
C THR A 776 -3.23 32.69 -3.12
N SER A 777 -3.57 31.47 -3.48
CA SER A 777 -4.31 30.53 -2.64
C SER A 777 -3.57 29.21 -2.57
N GLN A 778 -3.58 28.55 -1.40
CA GLN A 778 -2.99 27.22 -1.19
C GLN A 778 -3.80 26.10 -1.86
N GLN A 779 -5.08 26.35 -2.13
CA GLN A 779 -6.03 25.39 -2.70
C GLN A 779 -6.87 26.06 -3.79
N LEU A 780 -7.20 25.28 -4.82
CA LEU A 780 -8.10 25.70 -5.88
C LEU A 780 -9.27 24.72 -5.98
N THR A 781 -10.50 25.23 -6.02
CA THR A 781 -11.70 24.43 -6.21
C THR A 781 -12.30 24.72 -7.57
N ASP A 782 -12.53 23.68 -8.37
CA ASP A 782 -13.14 23.83 -9.69
C ASP A 782 -13.98 22.59 -10.07
N ARG A 783 -14.77 22.70 -11.13
CA ARG A 783 -15.59 21.63 -11.69
C ARG A 783 -14.74 20.71 -12.58
N VAL A 784 -14.84 19.41 -12.32
CA VAL A 784 -14.24 18.37 -13.15
C VAL A 784 -14.95 18.30 -14.50
N LEU A 785 -14.16 18.27 -15.58
CA LEU A 785 -14.68 18.17 -16.94
C LEU A 785 -15.43 16.86 -17.21
N GLY A 786 -16.50 16.95 -18.00
CA GLY A 786 -17.31 15.80 -18.39
C GLY A 786 -18.24 15.26 -17.30
N VAL A 787 -18.18 15.79 -16.07
CA VAL A 787 -19.04 15.38 -14.95
C VAL A 787 -19.63 16.59 -14.20
N SER A 788 -20.64 16.36 -13.37
CA SER A 788 -21.26 17.39 -12.52
C SER A 788 -20.72 17.32 -11.09
N GLN A 789 -19.39 17.32 -10.94
CA GLN A 789 -18.69 17.25 -9.66
C GLN A 789 -17.65 18.37 -9.55
N THR A 790 -17.53 18.97 -8.37
CA THR A 790 -16.42 19.89 -8.02
C THR A 790 -15.38 19.17 -7.19
N GLU A 791 -14.11 19.48 -7.43
CA GLU A 791 -12.97 18.94 -6.69
C GLU A 791 -12.06 20.09 -6.23
N THR A 792 -11.43 19.90 -5.06
CA THR A 792 -10.41 20.79 -4.52
C THR A 792 -9.04 20.16 -4.70
N VAL A 793 -8.08 20.95 -5.18
CA VAL A 793 -6.70 20.51 -5.50
C VAL A 793 -5.67 21.44 -4.86
N SER A 794 -4.46 20.94 -4.65
CA SER A 794 -3.32 21.73 -4.18
C SER A 794 -2.80 22.64 -5.30
N THR A 795 -2.41 23.86 -4.97
CA THR A 795 -1.76 24.79 -5.91
C THR A 795 -0.24 24.79 -5.80
N ALA A 796 0.35 23.72 -5.22
CA ALA A 796 1.77 23.66 -4.89
C ALA A 796 2.75 23.68 -6.09
N ALA A 797 2.26 23.73 -7.32
CA ALA A 797 3.07 23.79 -8.53
C ALA A 797 3.72 25.17 -8.72
N ILE A 798 5.00 25.21 -9.06
CA ILE A 798 5.66 26.44 -9.53
C ILE A 798 5.38 26.62 -11.02
N GLN A 799 4.97 27.82 -11.42
CA GLN A 799 4.55 28.14 -12.78
C GLN A 799 5.55 29.07 -13.46
N VAL A 800 5.97 28.69 -14.67
CA VAL A 800 6.91 29.45 -15.50
C VAL A 800 6.29 29.75 -16.85
N PHE A 801 6.49 30.96 -17.34
CA PHE A 801 6.03 31.41 -18.66
C PHE A 801 7.24 31.65 -19.55
N THR A 802 7.28 30.98 -20.71
CA THR A 802 8.35 31.13 -21.70
C THR A 802 7.82 31.83 -22.94
N GLY A 803 8.53 32.85 -23.43
CA GLY A 803 8.11 33.54 -24.65
C GLY A 803 9.07 34.63 -25.11
N ASN A 804 8.86 35.11 -26.33
CA ASN A 804 9.63 36.22 -26.89
C ASN A 804 8.90 37.53 -26.60
N GLN A 805 9.54 38.47 -25.89
CA GLN A 805 8.95 39.78 -25.55
C GLN A 805 7.56 39.67 -24.89
N ILE A 806 7.31 38.65 -24.07
CA ILE A 806 6.07 38.53 -23.30
C ILE A 806 6.18 39.35 -22.02
N ALA A 807 5.07 39.83 -21.49
CA ALA A 807 5.02 40.57 -20.23
C ALA A 807 3.82 40.12 -19.38
N PRO A 808 3.93 40.13 -18.04
CA PRO A 808 2.76 39.95 -17.19
C PRO A 808 1.87 41.20 -17.25
N LYS A 809 0.55 41.01 -17.12
CA LYS A 809 -0.44 42.09 -17.16
C LYS A 809 -1.38 42.05 -15.97
N GLY A 810 -1.73 43.23 -15.45
CA GLY A 810 -2.68 43.41 -14.36
C GLY A 810 -2.21 42.73 -13.09
N ASP A 811 -3.07 41.92 -12.48
CA ASP A 811 -2.76 41.23 -11.22
C ASP A 811 -1.51 40.32 -11.32
N MET A 812 -1.17 39.82 -12.52
CA MET A 812 0.00 38.97 -12.75
C MET A 812 1.32 39.72 -12.53
N SER A 813 1.39 41.03 -12.83
CA SER A 813 2.63 41.81 -12.76
C SER A 813 3.15 41.90 -11.32
N SER A 814 2.26 42.17 -10.37
CA SER A 814 2.54 42.15 -8.94
C SER A 814 2.76 40.74 -8.33
N ARG A 815 2.70 39.67 -9.13
CA ARG A 815 2.77 38.26 -8.70
C ARG A 815 3.86 37.47 -9.40
N SER A 816 4.73 38.14 -10.15
CA SER A 816 5.74 37.47 -10.95
C SER A 816 7.12 38.12 -10.88
N PHE A 817 8.14 37.32 -11.16
CA PHE A 817 9.52 37.76 -11.38
C PHE A 817 9.87 37.62 -12.85
N LEU A 818 10.65 38.57 -13.35
CA LEU A 818 11.14 38.59 -14.72
C LEU A 818 12.58 38.05 -14.77
N ILE A 819 12.84 37.13 -15.69
CA ILE A 819 14.16 36.62 -16.07
C ILE A 819 14.36 36.99 -17.54
N GLY A 820 15.04 38.10 -17.79
CA GLY A 820 15.31 38.61 -19.14
C GLY A 820 16.64 38.08 -19.67
N LEU A 821 16.62 37.21 -20.66
CA LEU A 821 17.83 36.73 -21.33
C LEU A 821 18.32 37.78 -22.34
N ASP A 822 19.52 38.29 -22.09
CA ASP A 822 20.16 39.33 -22.91
C ASP A 822 21.07 38.69 -23.96
N ALA A 823 20.51 38.43 -25.14
CA ALA A 823 21.32 38.05 -26.29
C ALA A 823 22.00 39.29 -26.88
N ASP A 824 23.33 39.32 -26.79
CA ASP A 824 24.19 40.38 -27.33
C ASP A 824 24.54 40.19 -28.83
N GLN A 825 24.11 39.07 -29.43
CA GLN A 825 24.39 38.73 -30.82
C GLN A 825 23.14 38.27 -31.61
N PRO A 826 23.12 38.45 -32.95
CA PRO A 826 21.95 38.14 -33.79
C PRO A 826 21.50 36.67 -33.78
N ASN A 827 22.45 35.73 -33.64
CA ASN A 827 22.20 34.30 -33.48
C ASN A 827 22.67 33.87 -32.08
N PRO A 828 21.80 33.90 -31.06
CA PRO A 828 22.21 33.62 -29.67
C PRO A 828 22.72 32.19 -29.46
N GLU A 829 22.32 31.26 -30.33
CA GLU A 829 22.72 29.86 -30.32
C GLU A 829 24.17 29.61 -30.77
N ASP A 830 24.78 30.55 -31.50
CA ASP A 830 26.15 30.46 -32.00
C ASP A 830 27.20 31.00 -31.00
N ARG A 831 26.79 31.35 -29.77
CA ARG A 831 27.70 31.92 -28.75
C ARG A 831 28.70 30.88 -28.25
N ASP A 832 29.82 31.36 -27.75
CA ASP A 832 30.78 30.49 -27.08
C ASP A 832 30.20 30.02 -25.74
N PHE A 833 30.15 28.70 -25.56
CA PHE A 833 29.72 28.05 -24.31
C PHE A 833 30.95 27.51 -23.58
N VAL A 834 31.05 27.82 -22.29
CA VAL A 834 32.02 27.21 -21.36
C VAL A 834 31.75 25.71 -21.26
N HIS A 835 30.49 25.32 -21.06
CA HIS A 835 30.07 23.94 -21.10
C HIS A 835 29.38 23.63 -22.43
N ARG A 836 30.00 22.77 -23.24
CA ARG A 836 29.48 22.38 -24.58
C ARG A 836 28.04 21.84 -24.56
N ALA A 837 27.60 21.28 -23.44
CA ALA A 837 26.23 20.79 -23.25
C ALA A 837 25.74 21.18 -21.82
N PRO A 838 25.19 22.40 -21.63
CA PRO A 838 24.84 22.90 -20.30
C PRO A 838 23.83 22.03 -19.54
N LEU A 839 22.89 21.41 -20.26
CA LEU A 839 21.89 20.51 -19.66
C LEU A 839 22.51 19.22 -19.13
N GLU A 840 23.41 18.60 -19.90
CA GLU A 840 24.11 17.37 -19.49
C GLU A 840 25.12 17.64 -18.37
N TRP A 841 25.76 18.81 -18.40
CA TRP A 841 26.60 19.29 -17.31
C TRP A 841 25.79 19.48 -16.02
N THR A 842 24.59 20.08 -16.13
CA THR A 842 23.67 20.25 -15.00
C THR A 842 23.24 18.90 -14.43
N ARG A 843 22.90 17.92 -15.29
CA ARG A 843 22.56 16.56 -14.87
C ARG A 843 23.72 15.89 -14.10
N SER A 844 24.95 16.05 -14.61
CA SER A 844 26.16 15.47 -14.01
C SER A 844 26.55 16.12 -12.68
N ASN A 845 26.26 17.41 -12.50
CA ASN A 845 26.59 18.18 -11.30
C ASN A 845 25.37 18.42 -10.38
N ARG A 846 24.23 17.79 -10.66
CA ARG A 846 22.95 17.97 -9.96
C ARG A 846 23.10 18.01 -8.43
N PHE A 847 23.79 17.04 -7.86
CA PHE A 847 23.97 16.91 -6.42
C PHE A 847 24.81 18.06 -5.82
N LYS A 848 25.81 18.55 -6.56
CA LYS A 848 26.60 19.73 -6.13
C LYS A 848 25.77 21.01 -6.20
N ILE A 849 24.96 21.16 -7.25
CA ILE A 849 24.02 22.29 -7.40
C ILE A 849 23.04 22.29 -6.23
N MET A 850 22.42 21.15 -5.93
CA MET A 850 21.52 21.02 -4.78
C MET A 850 22.20 21.31 -3.45
N GLY A 851 23.44 20.84 -3.24
CA GLY A 851 24.23 21.19 -2.04
C GLY A 851 24.47 22.69 -1.90
N ALA A 852 24.79 23.39 -2.99
CA ALA A 852 24.95 24.84 -3.00
C ALA A 852 23.62 25.58 -2.73
N LEU A 853 22.51 25.11 -3.32
CA LEU A 853 21.16 25.65 -3.05
C LEU A 853 20.76 25.49 -1.57
N TYR A 854 21.00 24.32 -0.97
CA TYR A 854 20.74 24.09 0.45
C TYR A 854 21.64 24.93 1.36
N THR A 855 22.88 25.17 0.95
CA THR A 855 23.80 26.08 1.66
C THR A 855 23.20 27.48 1.78
N ILE A 856 22.63 28.01 0.69
CA ILE A 856 21.93 29.31 0.70
C ILE A 856 20.73 29.29 1.64
N LEU A 857 19.85 28.28 1.53
CA LEU A 857 18.64 28.16 2.36
C LEU A 857 18.96 28.13 3.86
N ILE A 858 19.88 27.26 4.27
CA ILE A 858 20.23 27.06 5.68
C ILE A 858 20.95 28.29 6.24
N ALA A 859 21.91 28.85 5.50
CA ALA A 859 22.62 30.06 5.93
C ALA A 859 21.66 31.24 6.09
N GLY A 860 20.76 31.45 5.13
CA GLY A 860 19.75 32.49 5.20
C GLY A 860 18.77 32.32 6.37
N ALA A 861 18.22 31.11 6.55
CA ALA A 861 17.26 30.83 7.61
C ALA A 861 17.84 31.03 9.02
N ARG A 862 19.10 30.61 9.24
CA ARG A 862 19.77 30.74 10.55
C ARG A 862 20.25 32.17 10.86
N ASN A 863 20.48 33.00 9.84
CA ASN A 863 20.94 34.37 10.00
C ASN A 863 19.83 35.43 9.85
N ARG A 864 18.57 35.04 9.65
CA ARG A 864 17.45 35.98 9.61
C ARG A 864 17.19 36.59 10.97
N GLN A 865 17.08 37.91 11.05
CA GLN A 865 16.72 38.56 12.31
C GLN A 865 15.21 38.37 12.61
N PRO A 866 14.81 38.12 13.88
CA PRO A 866 13.39 37.95 14.23
C PRO A 866 12.48 39.13 13.88
N ASN A 867 13.04 40.34 13.82
CA ASN A 867 12.32 41.58 13.57
C ASN A 867 12.24 41.96 12.07
N GLU A 868 12.82 41.15 11.19
CA GLU A 868 12.90 41.47 9.78
C GLU A 868 11.54 41.28 9.10
N ILE A 869 11.00 42.39 8.57
CA ILE A 869 9.68 42.42 7.97
C ILE A 869 9.78 41.94 6.53
N ALA A 870 8.90 41.01 6.15
CA ALA A 870 8.85 40.52 4.78
C ALA A 870 8.53 41.66 3.81
N LYS A 871 9.39 41.83 2.80
CA LYS A 871 9.34 42.94 1.85
C LYS A 871 8.35 42.72 0.71
N THR A 872 8.04 41.47 0.36
CA THR A 872 7.11 41.15 -0.73
C THR A 872 5.73 40.77 -0.22
N ARG A 873 4.75 40.77 -1.12
CA ARG A 873 3.39 40.28 -0.83
C ARG A 873 3.37 38.82 -0.37
N PHE A 874 4.29 38.00 -0.89
CA PHE A 874 4.39 36.57 -0.58
C PHE A 874 5.23 36.37 0.68
N LYS A 875 4.67 36.71 1.85
CA LYS A 875 5.42 36.80 3.11
C LYS A 875 6.16 35.50 3.48
N THR A 876 5.49 34.35 3.34
CA THR A 876 6.10 33.04 3.64
C THR A 876 7.17 32.69 2.62
N TRP A 877 6.93 32.95 1.34
CA TRP A 877 7.92 32.76 0.29
C TRP A 877 9.16 33.63 0.50
N TRP A 878 8.99 34.92 0.82
CA TRP A 878 10.13 35.79 1.09
C TRP A 878 10.92 35.28 2.30
N ARG A 879 10.25 34.80 3.35
CA ARG A 879 10.93 34.24 4.53
C ARG A 879 11.75 32.97 4.22
N LEU A 880 11.28 32.12 3.32
CA LEU A 880 11.90 30.83 3.00
C LEU A 880 12.88 30.89 1.83
N VAL A 881 12.66 31.79 0.87
CA VAL A 881 13.39 31.85 -0.40
C VAL A 881 13.99 33.24 -0.61
N GLY A 882 13.16 34.29 -0.58
CA GLY A 882 13.62 35.66 -0.89
C GLY A 882 14.75 36.13 0.02
N TRP A 883 14.58 36.04 1.34
CA TRP A 883 15.55 36.43 2.34
C TRP A 883 16.87 35.64 2.23
N PRO A 884 16.88 34.29 2.16
CA PRO A 884 18.12 33.56 1.92
C PRO A 884 18.90 34.03 0.69
N VAL A 885 18.22 34.40 -0.38
CA VAL A 885 18.86 34.91 -1.59
C VAL A 885 19.36 36.35 -1.41
N GLU A 886 18.58 37.25 -0.79
CA GLU A 886 19.05 38.61 -0.44
C GLU A 886 20.30 38.56 0.46
N TYR A 887 20.31 37.66 1.44
CA TYR A 887 21.43 37.44 2.34
C TYR A 887 22.66 36.91 1.58
N ALA A 888 22.47 35.95 0.67
CA ALA A 888 23.53 35.40 -0.19
C ALA A 888 24.11 36.45 -1.16
N ALA A 889 23.27 37.27 -1.78
CA ALA A 889 23.69 38.38 -2.64
C ALA A 889 24.52 39.41 -1.87
N LYS A 890 24.06 39.78 -0.66
CA LYS A 890 24.81 40.68 0.23
C LYS A 890 26.16 40.12 0.63
N ALA A 891 26.28 38.81 0.85
CA ALA A 891 27.56 38.16 1.13
C ALA A 891 28.55 38.31 -0.06
N MET A 892 28.04 38.35 -1.30
CA MET A 892 28.82 38.63 -2.50
C MET A 892 29.05 40.13 -2.77
N GLY A 893 28.58 41.01 -1.89
CA GLY A 893 28.70 42.46 -2.08
C GLY A 893 27.71 43.04 -3.11
N GLN A 894 26.65 42.29 -3.44
CA GLN A 894 25.59 42.75 -4.34
C GLN A 894 24.40 43.30 -3.55
N ASP A 895 23.79 44.36 -4.07
CA ASP A 895 22.55 44.92 -3.52
C ASP A 895 21.37 44.35 -4.31
N LEU A 896 20.63 43.44 -3.68
CA LEU A 896 19.49 42.75 -4.27
C LEU A 896 18.28 42.91 -3.35
N ASP A 897 17.18 43.43 -3.88
CA ASP A 897 15.93 43.58 -3.13
C ASP A 897 14.76 42.93 -3.89
N CYS A 898 14.13 41.93 -3.29
CA CYS A 898 13.02 41.22 -3.93
C CYS A 898 11.80 42.12 -4.22
N ASP A 899 11.56 43.16 -3.42
CA ASP A 899 10.46 44.10 -3.65
C ASP A 899 10.74 44.96 -4.90
N GLN A 900 11.98 45.39 -5.10
CA GLN A 900 12.38 46.10 -6.32
C GLN A 900 12.26 45.20 -7.55
N LEU A 901 12.67 43.93 -7.46
CA LEU A 901 12.55 42.97 -8.57
C LEU A 901 11.09 42.72 -8.98
N ILE A 902 10.14 42.67 -8.04
CA ILE A 902 8.70 42.58 -8.37
C ILE A 902 8.21 43.90 -8.98
N LYS A 903 8.64 45.05 -8.46
CA LYS A 903 8.27 46.35 -9.03
C LYS A 903 8.74 46.51 -10.48
N VAL A 904 9.90 45.98 -10.85
CA VAL A 904 10.32 45.94 -12.27
C VAL A 904 9.25 45.26 -13.12
N SER A 905 8.69 44.15 -12.65
CA SER A 905 7.59 43.46 -13.32
C SER A 905 6.30 44.30 -13.41
N GLU A 906 6.00 45.14 -12.42
CA GLU A 906 4.87 46.08 -12.45
C GLU A 906 5.12 47.25 -13.41
N THR A 907 6.36 47.74 -13.51
CA THR A 907 6.70 48.86 -14.41
C THR A 907 6.63 48.49 -15.88
N ILE A 908 6.79 47.21 -16.23
CA ILE A 908 6.65 46.70 -17.61
C ILE A 908 5.22 46.30 -17.96
N ASP A 909 4.27 46.42 -17.02
CA ASP A 909 2.86 46.14 -17.28
C ASP A 909 2.34 47.13 -18.35
N PRO A 910 1.82 46.65 -19.49
CA PRO A 910 1.34 47.53 -20.56
C PRO A 910 0.30 48.54 -20.07
N ASP A 911 -0.61 48.16 -19.18
CA ASP A 911 -1.64 49.08 -18.67
C ASP A 911 -1.00 50.21 -17.83
N VAL A 912 0.07 49.91 -17.08
CA VAL A 912 0.79 50.89 -16.26
C VAL A 912 1.60 51.84 -17.15
N LEU A 913 2.30 51.31 -18.16
CA LEU A 913 3.05 52.10 -19.15
C LEU A 913 2.14 53.04 -19.94
N GLU A 914 0.99 52.54 -20.42
CA GLU A 914 -0.01 53.33 -21.15
C GLU A 914 -0.57 54.46 -20.27
N ILE A 915 -0.87 54.19 -19.00
CA ILE A 915 -1.33 55.21 -18.04
C ILE A 915 -0.21 56.23 -17.79
N ALA A 916 1.03 55.80 -17.56
CA ALA A 916 2.18 56.69 -17.35
C ALA A 916 2.40 57.63 -18.54
N ALA A 917 2.29 57.12 -19.78
CA ALA A 917 2.41 57.90 -21.00
C ALA A 917 1.32 58.97 -21.11
N VAL A 918 0.06 58.61 -20.81
CA VAL A 918 -1.07 59.57 -20.79
C VAL A 918 -0.88 60.63 -19.71
N LEU A 919 -0.50 60.24 -18.49
CA LEU A 919 -0.28 61.19 -17.39
C LEU A 919 0.92 62.12 -17.64
N SER A 920 2.00 61.60 -18.24
CA SER A 920 3.15 62.40 -18.67
C SER A 920 2.74 63.41 -19.75
N THR A 921 1.90 62.98 -20.70
CA THR A 921 1.38 63.86 -21.74
C THR A 921 0.44 64.92 -21.16
N PHE A 922 -0.40 64.57 -20.18
CA PHE A 922 -1.23 65.54 -19.46
C PHE A 922 -0.37 66.58 -18.73
N LEU A 923 0.68 66.13 -18.05
CA LEU A 923 1.63 67.01 -17.35
C LEU A 923 2.38 67.93 -18.33
N ALA A 924 2.74 67.43 -19.51
CA ALA A 924 3.41 68.22 -20.54
C ALA A 924 2.50 69.31 -21.15
N ILE A 925 1.18 69.08 -21.22
CA ILE A 925 0.22 70.03 -21.82
C ILE A 925 -0.33 71.01 -20.78
N TRP A 926 -0.74 70.51 -19.61
CA TRP A 926 -1.46 71.28 -18.60
C TRP A 926 -0.70 71.45 -17.29
N GLY A 927 0.49 70.85 -17.12
CA GLY A 927 1.18 70.84 -15.84
C GLY A 927 0.30 70.23 -14.73
N THR A 928 0.32 70.85 -13.56
CA THR A 928 -0.58 70.50 -12.44
C THR A 928 -1.89 71.29 -12.44
N ASP A 929 -2.16 72.07 -13.50
CA ASP A 929 -3.38 72.87 -13.60
C ASP A 929 -4.61 72.00 -13.88
N ARG A 930 -5.79 72.55 -13.61
CA ARG A 930 -7.07 71.86 -13.84
C ARG A 930 -7.49 71.98 -15.31
N PHE A 931 -8.03 70.89 -15.86
CA PHE A 931 -8.57 70.81 -17.22
C PHE A 931 -9.85 69.99 -17.27
N THR A 932 -10.65 70.14 -18.33
CA THR A 932 -11.90 69.40 -18.54
C THR A 932 -11.78 68.39 -19.67
N ALA A 933 -12.73 67.45 -19.74
CA ALA A 933 -12.82 66.53 -20.89
C ALA A 933 -13.12 67.25 -22.22
N ARG A 934 -13.58 68.51 -22.18
CA ARG A 934 -13.74 69.36 -23.37
C ARG A 934 -12.39 69.88 -23.85
N ASP A 935 -11.50 70.25 -22.93
CA ASP A 935 -10.17 70.78 -23.26
C ASP A 935 -9.30 69.70 -23.91
N ILE A 936 -9.40 68.46 -23.43
CA ILE A 936 -8.76 67.29 -24.06
C ILE A 936 -9.22 67.14 -25.52
N VAL A 937 -10.53 67.19 -25.77
CA VAL A 937 -11.08 67.05 -27.13
C VAL A 937 -10.70 68.21 -28.04
N GLN A 938 -10.51 69.42 -27.49
CA GLN A 938 -10.05 70.58 -28.27
C GLN A 938 -8.58 70.47 -28.66
N LYS A 939 -7.74 69.82 -27.83
CA LYS A 939 -6.32 69.58 -28.12
C LYS A 939 -6.05 68.40 -29.05
N LEU A 940 -7.03 67.51 -29.27
CA LEU A 940 -6.89 66.41 -30.22
C LEU A 940 -6.95 66.91 -31.69
N PRO A 941 -6.13 66.34 -32.60
CA PRO A 941 -6.09 66.76 -34.00
C PRO A 941 -7.42 66.49 -34.71
N ARG A 942 -7.90 67.46 -35.51
CA ARG A 942 -9.23 67.39 -36.14
C ARG A 942 -9.24 66.68 -37.48
N GLU A 943 -8.16 66.74 -38.29
CA GLU A 943 -7.97 66.01 -39.55
C GLU A 943 -6.46 65.84 -39.86
N HIS A 944 -6.06 64.78 -40.59
CA HIS A 944 -4.66 64.46 -40.96
C HIS A 944 -4.06 65.53 -41.91
N PHE A 945 -3.57 66.64 -41.36
CA PHE A 945 -2.76 67.60 -42.13
C PHE A 945 -1.35 67.71 -41.52
N VAL A 946 -0.36 67.94 -42.39
CA VAL A 946 1.05 68.11 -42.03
C VAL A 946 1.22 69.38 -41.19
N LEU A 947 1.82 69.26 -40.00
CA LEU A 947 1.89 70.34 -39.01
C LEU A 947 3.33 70.63 -38.57
N THR A 948 3.65 71.93 -38.41
CA THR A 948 5.00 72.46 -38.16
C THR A 948 5.13 73.19 -36.81
N SER A 949 4.09 73.20 -35.96
CA SER A 949 4.09 73.88 -34.65
C SER A 949 4.22 72.92 -33.46
N THR A 950 4.66 73.45 -32.30
CA THR A 950 4.81 72.68 -31.04
C THR A 950 3.48 72.23 -30.43
N GLU A 951 2.40 72.99 -30.64
CA GLU A 951 1.06 72.62 -30.14
C GLU A 951 0.48 71.42 -30.89
N ASP A 952 0.79 71.27 -32.17
CA ASP A 952 0.33 70.17 -33.00
C ASP A 952 0.97 68.84 -32.59
N LYS A 953 2.26 68.87 -32.21
CA LYS A 953 2.99 67.70 -31.70
C LYS A 953 2.46 67.21 -30.35
N GLN A 954 2.05 68.12 -29.48
CA GLN A 954 1.43 67.75 -28.19
C GLN A 954 0.04 67.12 -28.39
N GLY A 955 -0.75 67.62 -29.33
CA GLY A 955 -2.04 67.04 -29.69
C GLY A 955 -1.92 65.64 -30.32
N GLU A 956 -0.89 65.42 -31.13
CA GLU A 956 -0.57 64.11 -31.72
C GLU A 956 -0.11 63.10 -30.67
N ALA A 957 0.85 63.46 -29.81
CA ALA A 957 1.28 62.62 -28.69
C ALA A 957 0.12 62.26 -27.76
N LEU A 958 -0.79 63.20 -27.50
CA LEU A 958 -2.00 62.96 -26.71
C LEU A 958 -2.98 62.01 -27.42
N PHE A 959 -3.13 62.13 -28.73
CA PHE A 959 -3.97 61.23 -29.53
C PHE A 959 -3.41 59.81 -29.56
N GLU A 960 -2.09 59.66 -29.72
CA GLU A 960 -1.39 58.38 -29.67
C GLU A 960 -1.53 57.73 -28.30
N ALA A 961 -1.14 58.42 -27.22
CA ALA A 961 -1.20 57.89 -25.86
C ALA A 961 -2.62 57.47 -25.45
N LEU A 962 -3.65 58.25 -25.79
CA LEU A 962 -5.04 57.88 -25.50
C LEU A 962 -5.57 56.76 -26.42
N SER A 963 -5.08 56.64 -27.65
CA SER A 963 -5.45 55.55 -28.57
C SER A 963 -4.82 54.22 -28.13
N GLU A 964 -3.58 54.27 -27.64
CA GLU A 964 -2.85 53.15 -27.07
C GLU A 964 -3.56 52.61 -25.82
N LEU A 965 -3.88 53.50 -24.86
CA LEU A 965 -4.68 53.16 -23.67
C LEU A 965 -6.06 52.55 -23.99
N LEU A 966 -6.62 52.88 -25.17
CA LEU A 966 -7.88 52.34 -25.65
C LEU A 966 -7.75 51.00 -26.38
N GLY A 967 -6.53 50.61 -26.77
CA GLY A 967 -6.24 49.47 -27.64
C GLY A 967 -6.81 49.63 -29.06
N LYS A 968 -7.20 50.84 -29.45
CA LYS A 968 -7.78 51.16 -30.77
C LYS A 968 -7.73 52.65 -31.04
N SER A 969 -7.71 53.01 -32.33
CA SER A 969 -7.77 54.41 -32.75
C SER A 969 -9.03 55.13 -32.20
N LEU A 970 -8.81 56.33 -31.67
CA LEU A 970 -9.85 57.24 -31.21
C LEU A 970 -10.72 57.74 -32.39
N SER A 971 -11.82 57.03 -32.67
CA SER A 971 -12.78 57.47 -33.68
C SER A 971 -13.76 58.51 -33.11
N ARG A 972 -13.61 59.77 -33.54
CA ARG A 972 -14.49 60.92 -33.19
C ARG A 972 -14.71 61.08 -31.67
N PRO A 973 -13.66 61.42 -30.90
CA PRO A 973 -13.77 61.59 -29.45
C PRO A 973 -14.73 62.73 -29.09
N THR A 974 -15.67 62.45 -28.20
CA THR A 974 -16.55 63.45 -27.57
C THR A 974 -16.13 63.67 -26.12
N SER A 975 -16.46 64.82 -25.54
CA SER A 975 -16.15 65.08 -24.12
C SER A 975 -16.77 64.02 -23.19
N ARG A 976 -17.90 63.43 -23.59
CA ARG A 976 -18.56 62.34 -22.86
C ARG A 976 -17.81 61.01 -22.98
N SER A 977 -17.28 60.66 -24.15
CA SER A 977 -16.50 59.43 -24.34
C SER A 977 -15.14 59.52 -23.65
N ILE A 978 -14.48 60.69 -23.68
CA ILE A 978 -13.25 60.95 -22.95
C ILE A 978 -13.49 60.93 -21.44
N ALA A 979 -14.50 61.62 -20.91
CA ALA A 979 -14.82 61.55 -19.48
C ALA A 979 -15.10 60.11 -19.00
N LYS A 980 -15.75 59.29 -19.84
CA LYS A 980 -15.99 57.86 -19.54
C LYS A 980 -14.70 57.03 -19.58
N LEU A 981 -13.76 57.35 -20.47
CA LEU A 981 -12.43 56.74 -20.52
C LEU A 981 -11.65 57.07 -19.25
N LEU A 982 -11.51 58.36 -18.93
CA LEU A 982 -10.78 58.82 -17.74
C LEU A 982 -11.32 58.14 -16.47
N LYS A 983 -12.64 58.14 -16.31
CA LYS A 983 -13.31 57.53 -15.16
C LYS A 983 -13.09 56.01 -15.03
N ARG A 984 -12.92 55.30 -16.15
CA ARG A 984 -12.78 53.84 -16.14
C ARG A 984 -11.34 53.35 -16.04
N ARG A 985 -10.37 54.15 -16.48
CA ARG A 985 -8.99 53.69 -16.71
C ARG A 985 -7.91 54.53 -16.03
N LEU A 986 -8.17 55.80 -15.68
CA LEU A 986 -7.13 56.74 -15.25
C LEU A 986 -7.37 57.35 -13.86
N ILE A 987 -8.62 57.72 -13.53
CA ILE A 987 -8.91 58.41 -12.27
C ILE A 987 -8.56 57.53 -11.08
N GLY A 988 -7.72 58.04 -10.19
CA GLY A 988 -7.34 57.38 -8.94
C GLY A 988 -6.31 56.25 -9.09
N HIS A 989 -5.72 56.06 -10.27
CA HIS A 989 -4.62 55.13 -10.51
C HIS A 989 -3.27 55.85 -10.33
N PRO A 990 -2.56 55.64 -9.21
CA PRO A 990 -1.23 56.21 -9.03
C PRO A 990 -0.22 55.44 -9.89
N VAL A 991 0.62 56.16 -10.63
CA VAL A 991 1.70 55.58 -11.44
C VAL A 991 2.99 56.37 -11.22
N TRP A 992 4.11 55.66 -11.22
CA TRP A 992 5.43 56.26 -11.16
C TRP A 992 5.79 56.88 -12.52
N LEU A 993 6.14 58.17 -12.53
CA LEU A 993 6.68 58.82 -13.74
C LEU A 993 8.21 58.73 -13.79
N ASP A 994 8.85 58.69 -12.62
CA ASP A 994 10.27 58.48 -12.35
C ASP A 994 10.40 57.76 -10.99
N ASN A 995 11.61 57.34 -10.59
CA ASN A 995 11.86 56.59 -9.34
C ASN A 995 11.34 57.25 -8.03
N ASP A 996 11.06 58.56 -8.04
CA ASP A 996 10.68 59.33 -6.84
C ASP A 996 9.38 60.15 -6.96
N VAL A 997 8.66 60.05 -8.09
CA VAL A 997 7.47 60.87 -8.38
C VAL A 997 6.28 60.00 -8.78
N ILE A 998 5.22 60.06 -7.98
CA ILE A 998 3.94 59.39 -8.24
C ILE A 998 2.96 60.42 -8.81
N ALA A 999 2.45 60.15 -10.01
CA ALA A 999 1.37 60.91 -10.63
C ALA A 999 0.04 60.19 -10.48
N THR A 1000 -1.02 60.91 -10.10
CA THR A 1000 -2.38 60.39 -10.03
C THR A 1000 -3.36 61.37 -10.67
N LEU A 1001 -4.20 60.91 -11.60
CA LEU A 1001 -5.29 61.74 -12.11
C LEU A 1001 -6.39 61.85 -11.07
N ARG A 1002 -6.68 63.07 -10.61
CA ARG A 1002 -7.77 63.39 -9.69
C ARG A 1002 -8.93 64.03 -10.45
N VAL A 1003 -10.11 64.03 -9.83
CA VAL A 1003 -11.31 64.66 -10.37
C VAL A 1003 -12.05 65.42 -9.27
N ASP A 1004 -12.52 66.61 -9.60
CA ASP A 1004 -13.43 67.42 -8.79
C ASP A 1004 -14.80 67.38 -9.47
N PRO A 1005 -15.79 66.67 -8.89
CA PRO A 1005 -17.12 66.55 -9.49
C PRO A 1005 -17.91 67.85 -9.32
N ASN A 1006 -17.70 68.83 -10.21
CA ASN A 1006 -18.47 70.06 -10.28
C ASN A 1006 -19.80 69.88 -11.06
N HIS A 1007 -20.79 70.74 -10.76
CA HIS A 1007 -22.19 70.62 -11.22
C HIS A 1007 -22.42 70.87 -12.72
N GLU A 1008 -21.44 71.45 -13.44
CA GLU A 1008 -21.56 71.79 -14.88
C GLU A 1008 -20.51 71.09 -15.78
N ALA A 1009 -19.34 70.71 -15.24
CA ALA A 1009 -18.34 69.87 -15.91
C ALA A 1009 -17.38 69.25 -14.87
N ASN A 1010 -16.97 67.99 -15.06
CA ASN A 1010 -15.91 67.38 -14.26
C ASN A 1010 -14.56 68.04 -14.59
N GLU A 1011 -13.89 68.58 -13.57
CA GLU A 1011 -12.51 69.08 -13.67
C GLU A 1011 -11.53 68.00 -13.24
N TYR A 1012 -10.43 67.86 -13.98
CA TYR A 1012 -9.36 66.89 -13.76
C TYR A 1012 -8.03 67.62 -13.55
N TRP A 1013 -7.13 67.05 -12.77
CA TRP A 1013 -5.74 67.50 -12.67
C TRP A 1013 -4.82 66.33 -12.34
N VAL A 1014 -3.55 66.44 -12.70
CA VAL A 1014 -2.52 65.47 -12.32
C VAL A 1014 -1.93 65.91 -10.98
N ASP A 1015 -2.12 65.07 -9.96
CA ASP A 1015 -1.58 65.25 -8.62
C ASP A 1015 -0.22 64.55 -8.54
N LEU A 1016 0.83 65.31 -8.22
CA LEU A 1016 2.19 64.79 -8.07
C LEU A 1016 2.53 64.65 -6.58
N THR A 1017 2.90 63.45 -6.17
CA THR A 1017 3.34 63.16 -4.79
C THR A 1017 4.74 62.56 -4.81
N SER A 1018 5.60 63.04 -3.91
CA SER A 1018 6.92 62.44 -3.67
C SER A 1018 6.90 61.72 -2.32
N PRO A 1019 7.43 60.48 -2.23
CA PRO A 1019 7.44 59.70 -0.99
C PRO A 1019 8.08 60.44 0.20
N ASN A 1020 9.05 61.33 -0.07
CA ASN A 1020 9.77 62.10 0.95
C ASN A 1020 9.05 63.35 1.47
N ASN A 1021 7.90 63.73 0.91
CA ASN A 1021 7.15 64.93 1.33
C ASN A 1021 5.81 64.61 2.03
N ALA A 1022 5.61 63.35 2.46
CA ALA A 1022 4.46 62.93 3.24
C ALA A 1022 4.57 63.31 4.74
N SER A 1023 4.90 64.56 5.04
CA SER A 1023 4.71 65.12 6.38
C SER A 1023 4.03 66.47 6.28
N ARG A 1024 2.69 66.45 6.42
CA ARG A 1024 1.76 67.53 6.83
C ARG A 1024 0.49 67.54 5.98
N LEU A 1025 -0.46 66.67 6.33
CA LEU A 1025 -1.88 67.00 6.24
C LEU A 1025 -2.60 66.50 7.50
N PRO A 1026 -3.43 67.33 8.16
CA PRO A 1026 -4.11 66.95 9.39
C PRO A 1026 -5.21 65.93 9.10
N ARG A 1027 -5.31 64.90 9.96
CA ARG A 1027 -6.45 63.96 9.97
C ARG A 1027 -7.73 64.72 10.28
N THR A 1028 -8.48 65.10 9.25
CA THR A 1028 -9.85 65.58 9.39
C THR A 1028 -10.79 64.38 9.53
N ALA A 1029 -11.31 64.22 10.74
CA ALA A 1029 -12.47 63.38 11.01
C ALA A 1029 -13.73 64.02 10.39
N GLY A 1030 -14.40 63.31 9.48
CA GLY A 1030 -15.76 63.59 9.03
C GLY A 1030 -16.47 62.25 8.86
N LYS A 1031 -17.33 61.84 9.79
CA LYS A 1031 -18.78 62.13 9.84
C LYS A 1031 -19.51 61.68 8.58
N ASN A 1032 -20.12 60.49 8.65
CA ASN A 1032 -21.28 60.16 7.84
C ASN A 1032 -22.56 60.61 8.57
N PRO A 1033 -23.54 61.24 7.90
CA PRO A 1033 -24.72 61.83 8.51
C PRO A 1033 -25.89 60.82 8.64
N GLY A 1034 -26.45 60.73 9.88
CA GLY A 1034 -27.85 60.46 10.28
C GLY A 1034 -28.59 59.19 9.80
N ASN A 1035 -29.46 58.51 10.55
CA ASN A 1035 -30.11 58.63 11.88
C ASN A 1035 -31.14 57.43 11.97
N PRO A 1036 -32.00 57.19 13.01
CA PRO A 1036 -32.03 57.51 14.45
C PRO A 1036 -32.34 56.31 15.41
N GLY A 1037 -32.11 56.50 16.72
CA GLY A 1037 -32.72 55.76 17.85
C GLY A 1037 -31.94 54.52 18.31
N ASN A 1038 -31.51 54.35 19.56
CA ASN A 1038 -32.09 54.73 20.86
C ASN A 1038 -30.95 54.87 21.92
N PRO A 1039 -31.11 55.66 23.02
CA PRO A 1039 -30.03 56.05 23.92
C PRO A 1039 -29.95 55.21 25.21
N GLY A 1040 -28.81 55.34 25.91
CA GLY A 1040 -28.56 54.88 27.30
C GLY A 1040 -27.58 53.71 27.31
N GLY A 1041 -26.28 53.92 27.56
CA GLY A 1041 -25.72 54.27 28.88
C GLY A 1041 -25.45 52.94 29.62
N ILE A 1042 -24.28 52.63 30.19
CA ILE A 1042 -23.41 53.39 31.09
C ILE A 1042 -22.07 52.61 31.17
N ASP A 1043 -20.96 53.34 31.28
CA ASP A 1043 -19.66 53.09 31.95
C ASP A 1043 -19.27 51.62 32.29
N GLY A 1044 -18.07 51.12 31.97
CA GLY A 1044 -16.75 51.66 32.26
C GLY A 1044 -15.99 50.68 33.17
N ILE A 1045 -14.65 50.84 33.23
CA ILE A 1045 -13.68 50.25 34.18
C ILE A 1045 -12.90 49.01 33.70
N ASP A 1046 -11.66 49.31 33.29
CA ASP A 1046 -10.38 48.79 33.75
C ASP A 1046 -10.22 47.32 34.20
N GLY A 1047 -9.23 46.66 33.60
CA GLY A 1047 -7.99 46.41 34.34
C GLY A 1047 -7.72 45.01 34.89
N ILE A 1048 -6.79 44.33 34.20
CA ILE A 1048 -5.61 43.65 34.78
C ILE A 1048 -5.78 42.26 35.49
N ASP A 1049 -4.96 41.34 34.97
CA ASP A 1049 -4.24 40.21 35.58
C ASP A 1049 -4.84 38.84 35.94
N SER A 1050 -4.12 37.86 35.37
CA SER A 1050 -3.54 36.66 35.98
C SER A 1050 -4.37 35.37 36.13
N ALA A 1051 -3.92 34.37 35.35
CA ALA A 1051 -3.73 32.95 35.64
C ALA A 1051 -4.55 32.27 36.78
N SER A 1052 -5.32 31.24 36.44
CA SER A 1052 -4.94 29.81 36.62
C SER A 1052 -6.15 28.84 36.64
N ARG A 1053 -5.95 27.70 35.93
CA ARG A 1053 -6.47 26.32 36.10
C ARG A 1053 -7.84 26.08 36.78
N GLY A 1054 -8.68 25.27 36.13
CA GLY A 1054 -9.59 24.35 36.84
C GLY A 1054 -10.82 23.92 36.05
N ALA A 1055 -10.95 22.61 35.81
CA ALA A 1055 -12.07 21.95 35.15
C ALA A 1055 -13.38 21.94 35.97
N ALA A 1056 -14.55 21.88 35.32
CA ALA A 1056 -15.66 20.94 35.60
C ALA A 1056 -16.99 21.34 34.91
N GLU A 1057 -17.57 20.34 34.23
CA GLU A 1057 -18.97 19.91 34.22
C GLU A 1057 -20.14 20.91 34.05
N HIS A 1058 -20.91 20.73 32.97
CA HIS A 1058 -22.24 21.32 32.77
C HIS A 1058 -23.35 20.24 32.73
N LYS A 1059 -24.44 20.51 33.47
CA LYS A 1059 -25.77 19.87 33.36
C LYS A 1059 -26.85 20.86 33.86
N PRO A 1060 -28.15 20.67 33.58
CA PRO A 1060 -28.87 21.36 32.50
C PRO A 1060 -30.10 22.17 32.96
N TRP A 1061 -30.70 23.00 32.08
CA TRP A 1061 -31.96 23.71 32.34
C TRP A 1061 -33.13 23.29 31.43
N ARG A 1062 -34.35 23.43 31.99
CA ARG A 1062 -35.63 22.80 31.65
C ARG A 1062 -36.52 23.58 30.64
N ARG A 1063 -37.51 22.83 30.11
CA ARG A 1063 -38.63 23.19 29.22
C ARG A 1063 -39.57 24.30 29.73
N GLY A 1064 -40.10 25.10 28.80
CA GLY A 1064 -41.37 25.84 28.87
C GLY A 1064 -41.88 26.13 27.46
N GLY A 1065 -43.15 25.83 27.15
CA GLY A 1065 -43.74 25.88 25.79
C GLY A 1065 -44.62 27.11 25.51
N PHE A 1066 -45.00 27.29 24.24
CA PHE A 1066 -45.99 28.28 23.77
C PHE A 1066 -46.85 27.74 22.61
N LYS A 1067 -48.12 28.19 22.57
CA LYS A 1067 -49.22 27.88 21.63
C LYS A 1067 -49.17 28.73 20.34
N GLU A 1068 -49.73 28.19 19.26
CA GLU A 1068 -49.83 28.72 17.89
C GLU A 1068 -50.95 29.77 17.68
N ASP A 1069 -50.82 30.60 16.63
CA ASP A 1069 -51.89 30.99 15.69
C ASP A 1069 -51.28 31.56 14.38
N TYR A 1070 -51.68 31.06 13.20
CA TYR A 1070 -51.30 31.61 11.88
C TYR A 1070 -52.41 31.52 10.81
N ASP A 1071 -52.30 32.43 9.84
CA ASP A 1071 -53.26 33.02 8.89
C ASP A 1071 -54.04 32.04 7.95
N PRO A 1072 -55.39 32.16 7.86
CA PRO A 1072 -56.28 31.41 6.96
C PRO A 1072 -55.94 31.49 5.45
N ALA A 1073 -55.31 32.57 4.97
CA ALA A 1073 -55.02 32.77 3.55
C ALA A 1073 -53.99 31.75 2.99
N VAL A 1074 -53.13 31.21 3.86
CA VAL A 1074 -52.12 30.21 3.48
C VAL A 1074 -52.76 28.84 3.21
N ARG A 1075 -53.84 28.50 3.92
CA ARG A 1075 -54.59 27.24 3.72
C ARG A 1075 -55.34 27.21 2.38
N GLU A 1076 -55.93 28.33 1.98
CA GLU A 1076 -56.72 28.44 0.74
C GLU A 1076 -55.83 28.29 -0.51
N ASN A 1077 -54.65 28.91 -0.50
CA ASN A 1077 -53.70 28.84 -1.62
C ASN A 1077 -53.10 27.43 -1.81
N LEU A 1078 -52.86 26.71 -0.71
CA LEU A 1078 -52.36 25.34 -0.76
C LEU A 1078 -53.43 24.37 -1.31
N ALA A 1079 -54.70 24.59 -0.93
CA ALA A 1079 -55.82 23.78 -1.43
C ALA A 1079 -56.08 23.99 -2.94
N GLN A 1080 -55.91 25.21 -3.46
CA GLN A 1080 -56.04 25.48 -4.90
C GLN A 1080 -54.89 24.88 -5.73
N ALA A 1081 -53.67 24.88 -5.21
CA ALA A 1081 -52.52 24.26 -5.87
C ALA A 1081 -52.67 22.73 -6.00
N LEU A 1082 -53.26 22.08 -4.99
CA LEU A 1082 -53.54 20.64 -5.01
C LEU A 1082 -54.63 20.27 -6.03
N ARG A 1083 -55.71 21.07 -6.15
CA ARG A 1083 -56.78 20.81 -7.15
C ARG A 1083 -56.27 20.90 -8.59
N ARG A 1084 -55.43 21.90 -8.90
CA ARG A 1084 -54.82 22.05 -10.25
C ARG A 1084 -53.87 20.90 -10.61
N THR A 1085 -53.25 20.29 -9.61
CA THR A 1085 -52.36 19.14 -9.82
C THR A 1085 -53.17 17.88 -10.12
N GLN A 1086 -54.38 17.75 -9.56
CA GLN A 1086 -55.26 16.61 -9.73
C GLN A 1086 -55.98 16.62 -11.09
N GLU A 1087 -56.35 17.79 -11.62
CA GLU A 1087 -56.95 17.94 -12.96
C GLU A 1087 -55.97 17.61 -14.10
N ARG A 1088 -54.66 17.75 -13.88
CA ARG A 1088 -53.62 17.46 -14.88
C ARG A 1088 -53.39 15.96 -15.12
N PHE A 1089 -53.85 15.09 -14.22
CA PHE A 1089 -53.66 13.64 -14.31
C PHE A 1089 -54.79 12.91 -15.07
N ASN A 1090 -55.88 13.59 -15.44
CA ASN A 1090 -57.07 12.99 -16.06
C ASN A 1090 -57.24 13.25 -17.57
N LYS A 1091 -56.16 13.28 -18.36
CA LYS A 1091 -56.26 13.20 -19.84
C LYS A 1091 -55.71 11.86 -20.34
N PRO A 1092 -56.51 11.06 -21.06
CA PRO A 1092 -56.04 9.80 -21.65
C PRO A 1092 -55.47 10.11 -23.04
N ASP A 1093 -54.19 9.78 -23.27
CA ASP A 1093 -53.61 9.44 -24.58
C ASP A 1093 -52.08 9.26 -24.41
N ASP A 1094 -51.66 8.10 -23.91
CA ASP A 1094 -50.29 7.60 -24.11
C ASP A 1094 -50.35 6.08 -24.36
N PRO A 1095 -50.00 5.60 -25.58
CA PRO A 1095 -50.13 4.20 -25.98
C PRO A 1095 -49.09 3.24 -25.38
N ASN A 1096 -48.24 3.66 -24.44
CA ASN A 1096 -47.18 2.81 -23.85
C ASN A 1096 -47.38 2.38 -22.38
N ALA A 1097 -48.58 2.48 -21.81
CA ALA A 1097 -48.85 2.01 -20.44
C ALA A 1097 -49.49 0.61 -20.40
N GLN A 1098 -48.79 -0.38 -19.85
CA GLN A 1098 -49.39 -1.65 -19.38
C GLN A 1098 -49.75 -1.58 -17.88
N PRO A 1099 -50.81 -2.28 -17.44
CA PRO A 1099 -51.53 -1.98 -16.19
C PRO A 1099 -50.96 -2.72 -14.97
N VAL A 1100 -50.94 -2.06 -13.81
CA VAL A 1100 -50.80 -2.73 -12.51
C VAL A 1100 -52.06 -2.43 -11.69
N GLY A 1101 -52.69 -3.49 -11.20
CA GLY A 1101 -54.04 -3.54 -10.66
C GLY A 1101 -54.33 -2.65 -9.44
N SER A 1102 -55.62 -2.41 -9.31
CA SER A 1102 -56.39 -1.66 -8.33
C SER A 1102 -56.21 -2.13 -6.88
N GLU A 1103 -56.04 -1.16 -5.96
CA GLU A 1103 -56.83 -0.98 -4.73
C GLU A 1103 -56.17 0.12 -3.88
N SER A 1104 -56.78 1.32 -3.82
CA SER A 1104 -56.43 2.36 -2.86
C SER A 1104 -57.67 2.75 -2.07
N ASP A 1105 -57.69 2.37 -0.80
CA ASP A 1105 -58.71 2.72 0.19
C ASP A 1105 -58.68 4.26 0.45
N PRO A 1106 -59.80 4.99 0.31
CA PRO A 1106 -59.84 6.44 0.43
C PRO A 1106 -59.69 7.00 1.86
N ASN A 1107 -59.47 6.17 2.89
CA ASN A 1107 -59.46 6.60 4.30
C ASN A 1107 -58.11 6.52 5.04
N VAL A 1108 -56.98 6.74 4.36
CA VAL A 1108 -55.67 6.81 5.05
C VAL A 1108 -55.34 8.24 5.50
N THR A 1109 -55.44 8.50 6.80
CA THR A 1109 -55.06 9.77 7.44
C THR A 1109 -53.56 9.80 7.74
N TYR A 1110 -52.84 10.80 7.24
CA TYR A 1110 -51.40 10.97 7.46
C TYR A 1110 -51.12 11.86 8.67
N GLN A 1111 -50.20 11.45 9.56
CA GLN A 1111 -49.69 12.32 10.62
C GLN A 1111 -48.40 13.01 10.18
N VAL A 1112 -48.44 14.35 10.17
CA VAL A 1112 -47.29 15.21 9.95
C VAL A 1112 -46.83 15.73 11.31
N THR A 1113 -45.58 15.49 11.68
CA THR A 1113 -44.97 16.08 12.88
C THR A 1113 -43.73 16.89 12.51
N LYS A 1114 -43.58 18.05 13.13
CA LYS A 1114 -42.42 18.93 12.96
C LYS A 1114 -41.32 18.47 13.91
N THR A 1115 -40.16 18.11 13.36
CA THR A 1115 -38.97 17.78 14.16
C THR A 1115 -38.31 19.06 14.69
N VAL A 1116 -37.45 18.93 15.70
CA VAL A 1116 -36.84 20.05 16.44
C VAL A 1116 -36.04 20.99 15.52
N ASP A 1117 -35.58 20.47 14.37
CA ASP A 1117 -34.81 21.21 13.36
C ASP A 1117 -35.68 21.81 12.24
N GLY A 1118 -37.01 21.86 12.42
CA GLY A 1118 -37.94 22.52 11.50
C GLY A 1118 -38.36 21.70 10.28
N VAL A 1119 -37.87 20.47 10.11
CA VAL A 1119 -38.26 19.58 9.00
C VAL A 1119 -39.59 18.88 9.34
N LEU A 1120 -40.57 18.98 8.44
CA LEU A 1120 -41.85 18.27 8.55
C LEU A 1120 -41.68 16.81 8.11
N GLN A 1121 -41.88 15.87 9.02
CA GLN A 1121 -41.84 14.44 8.73
C GLN A 1121 -43.27 13.90 8.70
N CYS A 1122 -43.64 13.26 7.60
CA CYS A 1122 -44.97 12.68 7.41
C CYS A 1122 -44.86 11.16 7.45
N THR A 1123 -45.54 10.53 8.41
CA THR A 1123 -45.52 9.06 8.57
C THR A 1123 -46.91 8.48 8.33
N CYS A 1124 -46.97 7.49 7.45
CA CYS A 1124 -48.14 6.66 7.22
C CYS A 1124 -47.98 5.36 8.03
N PRO A 1125 -48.88 5.04 8.98
CA PRO A 1125 -48.81 3.79 9.70
C PRO A 1125 -49.36 2.67 8.81
N GLY A 1126 -48.48 1.94 8.10
CA GLY A 1126 -48.92 0.74 7.38
C GLY A 1126 -47.97 0.11 6.36
N TYR A 1127 -46.97 0.82 5.82
CA TYR A 1127 -46.14 0.26 4.73
C TYR A 1127 -44.70 -0.06 5.14
N ARG A 1128 -44.35 -1.37 5.16
CA ARG A 1128 -42.97 -1.87 5.21
C ARG A 1128 -42.43 -2.09 3.79
N PHE A 1129 -41.30 -1.45 3.49
CA PHE A 1129 -40.31 -1.68 2.40
C PHE A 1129 -40.79 -2.21 1.03
N ARG A 1130 -40.80 -1.31 0.01
CA ARG A 1130 -40.00 -1.38 -1.25
C ARG A 1130 -40.40 -0.22 -2.18
N ARG A 1131 -39.39 0.51 -2.69
CA ARG A 1131 -39.43 1.67 -3.61
C ARG A 1131 -39.83 3.02 -3.00
N THR A 1132 -38.93 4.00 -3.12
CA THR A 1132 -39.10 5.41 -2.77
C THR A 1132 -40.25 6.03 -3.55
N CYS A 1133 -41.23 6.58 -2.83
CA CYS A 1133 -42.40 7.22 -3.40
C CYS A 1133 -42.03 8.54 -4.12
N LYS A 1134 -42.38 8.69 -5.41
CA LYS A 1134 -42.14 9.91 -6.21
C LYS A 1134 -42.74 11.19 -5.61
N HIS A 1135 -43.65 11.08 -4.64
CA HIS A 1135 -44.26 12.23 -3.94
C HIS A 1135 -43.30 12.97 -3.00
N VAL A 1136 -42.33 12.31 -2.38
CA VAL A 1136 -41.42 12.94 -1.40
C VAL A 1136 -40.37 13.83 -2.09
N VAL A 1137 -39.96 13.47 -3.31
CA VAL A 1137 -38.94 14.21 -4.08
C VAL A 1137 -39.47 15.55 -4.61
N ARG A 1138 -40.77 15.64 -4.96
CA ARG A 1138 -41.34 16.89 -5.52
C ARG A 1138 -41.80 17.91 -4.47
N CYS A 1139 -42.16 17.49 -3.25
CA CYS A 1139 -42.45 18.43 -2.15
C CYS A 1139 -41.19 19.20 -1.70
N ASN A 1140 -40.03 18.53 -1.63
CA ASN A 1140 -38.76 19.20 -1.31
C ASN A 1140 -38.27 20.15 -2.42
N GLN A 1141 -38.63 19.90 -3.68
CA GLN A 1141 -38.30 20.79 -4.79
C GLN A 1141 -39.15 22.07 -4.80
N ALA A 1142 -40.41 21.99 -4.36
CA ALA A 1142 -41.30 23.15 -4.25
C ALA A 1142 -40.92 24.08 -3.08
N ALA A 1143 -40.47 23.52 -1.95
CA ALA A 1143 -40.00 24.29 -0.79
C ALA A 1143 -38.66 25.03 -1.05
N LYS A 1144 -37.84 24.55 -2.00
CA LYS A 1144 -36.59 25.22 -2.41
C LYS A 1144 -36.77 26.39 -3.38
N ASN A 1145 -37.93 26.49 -4.03
CA ASN A 1145 -38.19 27.55 -5.03
C ASN A 1145 -38.87 28.81 -4.44
N SER A 1146 -39.26 28.78 -3.17
CA SER A 1146 -39.63 29.98 -2.40
C SER A 1146 -38.37 30.51 -1.70
N GLY A 1147 -37.82 31.61 -2.19
CA GLY A 1147 -36.57 32.23 -1.69
C GLY A 1147 -36.59 32.66 -0.21
N PRO A 1148 -35.46 33.13 0.32
CA PRO A 1148 -35.24 33.24 1.77
C PRO A 1148 -35.85 34.53 2.32
N TYR A 1149 -36.53 34.43 3.46
CA TYR A 1149 -36.77 35.57 4.36
C TYR A 1149 -36.39 35.17 5.80
N PRO A 1150 -35.92 36.13 6.62
CA PRO A 1150 -34.98 35.89 7.70
C PRO A 1150 -35.64 35.56 9.05
N SER A 1151 -34.76 35.09 9.95
CA SER A 1151 -34.88 34.59 11.33
C SER A 1151 -35.47 33.19 11.50
#